data_AF-A0A285J3T0-F1
#
_entry.id   AF-A0A285J3T0-F1
#
_cell.length_a   1.000
_cell.length_b   1.000
_cell.length_c   1.000
_cell.angle_alpha   90.00
_cell.angle_beta   90.00
_cell.angle_gamma   90.00
#
_symmetry.space_group_name_H-M   'P 1'
#
loop_
_entity.id
_entity.type
_entity.pdbx_description
1 polymer ?
#
loop_
_entity_poly.entity_id
_entity_poly.type
_entity_poly.pdbx_seq_one_letter_code
_entity_poly.pdbx_strand_id
1 'polypeptide(L)'
;MNSSSVSNEPLVLLYADLDAQRVQQQLIPLLNTRLGEAFATLTVQVFNPEQPTGFAPGSRLVCYLSDEHLRELVLQIQNQPLTLALLPHPEMKHARYGFGIAGKMEEALTDALNNAAVEADLLLCNDVPVFNSVVIGDALTLTPGEALAEPLAQRVKRFIRLVKGIGDVTFNAFKITTHKEKIVDTAALGIVVVEHGRSSVLSRRLVADSSVNDGMLHALVLAPRSVFEMLRFLFASLFLRDYWNNNSPSFVGHIKSRSLSISSPKLISYTHDGLIEKSNSLQLKVEPQVLQLAPGRHLALEEAEAESKEAVRTRALPAGKAKTELVTYPLPWIHHAATDEFKELFMAMRESAKASPSYLTLMVLATLLAVFGLFANSTPVIIGAMILAPLMGPIIAMALGTLRQDESLMLVSSRSIAVGTGLAMGCAMVATWFIPLTTVNSEIAARISPTLLDLGVAVISGIAGAYAHARAEVAKSLAGVAIAVALVPPLAVAGIGLGWLDLTVFWGAFLLFLTNLVGIVLAAVITFMILGYSPFHRAKRGLALTVTLAAILCIPLAIGFGHMVAEHRIVQQLDGIVLDEVKLRDVAVRPGTPLRISLTLVSGSAVDNATMDRVKQRIEQKLQQPVELEIGVKVIR
;
A
#
# COMPACT_ATOMS: atom_id res chain seq x y z
N MET A 1 29.62 -36.76 28.40
CA MET A 1 29.38 -38.19 28.18
C MET A 1 27.88 -38.42 28.21
N ASN A 2 27.22 -38.32 27.04
CA ASN A 2 25.87 -38.84 26.83
C ASN A 2 26.03 -39.85 25.69
N SER A 3 25.97 -41.13 26.02
CA SER A 3 25.93 -42.23 25.07
C SER A 3 24.68 -42.07 24.21
N SER A 4 24.85 -41.59 23.00
CA SER A 4 23.82 -41.54 21.95
C SER A 4 23.36 -42.97 21.67
N SER A 5 22.07 -43.23 21.85
CA SER A 5 21.39 -44.41 21.33
C SER A 5 21.37 -44.32 19.80
N VAL A 6 22.47 -44.70 19.15
CA VAL A 6 22.47 -44.98 17.72
C VAL A 6 21.52 -46.16 17.55
N SER A 7 20.46 -45.99 16.78
CA SER A 7 19.52 -47.07 16.48
C SER A 7 20.31 -48.25 15.90
N ASN A 8 19.89 -49.48 16.21
CA ASN A 8 20.56 -50.72 15.80
C ASN A 8 20.38 -51.01 14.27
N GLU A 9 20.17 -49.96 13.48
CA GLU A 9 19.93 -49.97 12.04
C GLU A 9 21.27 -50.07 11.28
N PRO A 10 21.35 -50.85 10.19
CA PRO A 10 22.55 -50.89 9.35
C PRO A 10 22.80 -49.51 8.73
N LEU A 11 23.97 -48.94 8.99
CA LEU A 11 24.37 -47.63 8.47
C LEU A 11 25.12 -47.77 7.15
N VAL A 12 24.67 -47.05 6.12
CA VAL A 12 25.34 -46.99 4.81
C VAL A 12 25.68 -45.54 4.49
N LEU A 13 26.97 -45.24 4.32
CA LEU A 13 27.43 -43.96 3.77
C LEU A 13 27.41 -44.04 2.25
N LEU A 14 26.62 -43.18 1.62
CA LEU A 14 26.45 -43.14 0.18
C LEU A 14 26.94 -41.78 -0.38
N TYR A 15 27.81 -41.82 -1.38
CA TYR A 15 28.39 -40.62 -2.01
C TYR A 15 28.69 -40.87 -3.49
N ALA A 16 28.84 -39.82 -4.30
CA ALA A 16 29.19 -39.95 -5.71
C ALA A 16 30.71 -40.15 -5.90
N ASP A 17 31.14 -40.84 -6.96
CA ASP A 17 32.56 -41.15 -7.19
C ASP A 17 33.45 -39.88 -7.23
N LEU A 18 32.90 -38.79 -7.79
CA LEU A 18 33.55 -37.48 -7.86
C LEU A 18 33.91 -36.90 -6.48
N ASP A 19 33.20 -37.31 -5.43
CA ASP A 19 33.39 -36.84 -4.05
C ASP A 19 34.32 -37.75 -3.22
N ALA A 20 34.81 -38.85 -3.78
CA ALA A 20 35.55 -39.89 -3.04
C ALA A 20 36.72 -39.34 -2.22
N GLN A 21 37.53 -38.45 -2.81
CA GLN A 21 38.67 -37.85 -2.13
C GLN A 21 38.23 -37.03 -0.90
N ARG A 22 37.17 -36.25 -1.04
CA ARG A 22 36.66 -35.38 0.03
C ARG A 22 36.03 -36.20 1.15
N VAL A 23 35.27 -37.24 0.79
CA VAL A 23 34.65 -38.16 1.74
C VAL A 23 35.71 -38.88 2.56
N GLN A 24 36.76 -39.41 1.92
CA GLN A 24 37.87 -40.09 2.60
C GLN A 24 38.66 -39.18 3.54
N GLN A 25 38.92 -37.93 3.13
CA GLN A 25 39.76 -37.01 3.91
C GLN A 25 39.01 -36.27 5.02
N GLN A 26 37.72 -35.99 4.85
CA GLN A 26 36.97 -35.11 5.76
C GLN A 26 35.81 -35.82 6.45
N LEU A 27 34.98 -36.55 5.70
CA LEU A 27 33.72 -37.09 6.21
C LEU A 27 33.93 -38.39 7.01
N ILE A 28 34.75 -39.31 6.52
CA ILE A 28 35.05 -40.58 7.19
C ILE A 28 35.70 -40.36 8.58
N PRO A 29 36.74 -39.51 8.75
CA PRO A 29 37.30 -39.22 10.07
C PRO A 29 36.27 -38.62 11.05
N LEU A 30 35.37 -37.79 10.54
CA LEU A 30 34.33 -37.14 11.33
C LEU A 30 33.26 -38.14 11.78
N LEU A 31 32.86 -39.06 10.89
CA LEU A 31 31.98 -40.19 11.19
C LEU A 31 32.60 -41.15 12.23
N ASN A 32 33.88 -41.50 12.08
CA ASN A 32 34.59 -42.35 13.04
C ASN A 32 34.58 -41.74 14.44
N THR A 33 34.84 -40.43 14.53
CA THR A 33 34.81 -39.69 15.81
C THR A 33 33.42 -39.67 16.45
N ARG A 34 32.35 -39.64 15.64
CA ARG A 34 30.97 -39.55 16.11
C ARG A 34 30.33 -40.90 16.43
N LEU A 35 30.60 -41.94 15.64
CA LEU A 35 30.00 -43.26 15.79
C LEU A 35 30.76 -44.15 16.78
N GLY A 36 32.05 -43.92 17.02
CA GLY A 36 32.85 -44.73 17.93
C GLY A 36 32.85 -46.21 17.53
N GLU A 37 32.43 -47.11 18.43
CA GLU A 37 32.35 -48.55 18.15
C GLU A 37 31.36 -48.90 17.02
N ALA A 38 30.30 -48.12 16.83
CA ALA A 38 29.33 -48.29 15.74
C ALA A 38 29.90 -47.95 14.35
N PHE A 39 31.10 -47.39 14.27
CA PHE A 39 31.77 -47.16 13.00
C PHE A 39 32.14 -48.48 12.28
N ALA A 40 32.40 -49.55 13.03
CA ALA A 40 32.75 -50.85 12.46
C ALA A 40 31.63 -51.48 11.61
N THR A 41 30.38 -51.06 11.84
CA THR A 41 29.20 -51.51 11.09
C THR A 41 28.83 -50.61 9.91
N LEU A 42 29.56 -49.49 9.71
CA LEU A 42 29.32 -48.56 8.61
C LEU A 42 29.75 -49.20 7.28
N THR A 43 28.81 -49.36 6.36
CA THR A 43 29.12 -49.74 4.98
C THR A 43 29.31 -48.49 4.13
N VAL A 44 30.39 -48.41 3.38
CA VAL A 44 30.69 -47.26 2.51
C VAL A 44 30.47 -47.68 1.07
N GLN A 45 29.57 -46.99 0.35
CA GLN A 45 29.21 -47.31 -1.04
C GLN A 45 29.28 -46.07 -1.93
N VAL A 46 29.74 -46.29 -3.16
CA VAL A 46 29.71 -45.28 -4.21
C VAL A 46 28.38 -45.41 -4.96
N PHE A 47 27.64 -44.31 -5.06
CA PHE A 47 26.39 -44.26 -5.81
C PHE A 47 26.67 -44.17 -7.30
N ASN A 48 26.02 -45.05 -8.07
CA ASN A 48 26.02 -45.02 -9.52
C ASN A 48 24.57 -44.98 -10.02
N PRO A 49 24.12 -43.91 -10.70
CA PRO A 49 22.76 -43.80 -11.23
C PRO A 49 22.39 -44.93 -12.21
N GLU A 50 23.35 -45.42 -12.99
CA GLU A 50 23.12 -46.42 -14.05
C GLU A 50 22.97 -47.85 -13.50
N GLN A 51 23.33 -48.09 -12.23
CA GLN A 51 23.28 -49.40 -11.60
C GLN A 51 22.43 -49.34 -10.32
N PRO A 52 21.25 -49.98 -10.28
CA PRO A 52 20.41 -49.97 -9.10
C PRO A 52 21.16 -50.62 -7.93
N THR A 53 21.37 -49.85 -6.86
CA THR A 53 22.03 -50.32 -5.65
C THR A 53 21.01 -50.95 -4.72
N GLY A 54 21.18 -52.23 -4.41
CA GLY A 54 20.32 -52.93 -3.46
C GLY A 54 20.77 -52.65 -2.02
N PHE A 55 19.89 -52.07 -1.21
CA PHE A 55 20.14 -51.86 0.22
C PHE A 55 19.36 -52.88 1.07
N ALA A 56 19.91 -53.23 2.23
CA ALA A 56 19.18 -54.09 3.17
C ALA A 56 17.95 -53.35 3.72
N PRO A 57 16.78 -54.02 3.88
CA PRO A 57 15.61 -53.41 4.50
C PRO A 57 15.92 -52.89 5.90
N GLY A 58 15.45 -51.68 6.23
CA GLY A 58 15.71 -51.02 7.50
C GLY A 58 17.07 -50.31 7.60
N SER A 59 17.86 -50.28 6.53
CA SER A 59 19.12 -49.52 6.51
C SER A 59 18.88 -48.01 6.54
N ARG A 60 19.80 -47.31 7.21
CA ARG A 60 19.89 -45.84 7.20
C ARG A 60 20.96 -45.39 6.21
N LEU A 61 20.52 -44.74 5.14
CA LEU A 61 21.36 -44.20 4.08
C LEU A 61 21.77 -42.78 4.45
N VAL A 62 23.02 -42.62 4.89
CA VAL A 62 23.64 -41.32 5.12
C VAL A 62 24.23 -40.82 3.80
N CYS A 63 23.56 -39.89 3.14
CA CYS A 63 23.86 -39.47 1.77
C CYS A 63 24.62 -38.13 1.73
N TYR A 64 25.77 -38.14 1.08
CA TYR A 64 26.51 -36.93 0.67
C TYR A 64 26.50 -36.86 -0.86
N LEU A 65 25.43 -36.28 -1.42
CA LEU A 65 25.13 -36.26 -2.85
C LEU A 65 24.72 -34.85 -3.32
N SER A 66 24.93 -34.53 -4.60
CA SER A 66 24.35 -33.34 -5.25
C SER A 66 22.83 -33.47 -5.43
N ASP A 67 22.12 -32.35 -5.69
CA ASP A 67 20.68 -32.40 -5.99
C ASP A 67 20.37 -33.33 -7.20
N GLU A 68 21.29 -33.43 -8.16
CA GLU A 68 21.16 -34.30 -9.34
C GLU A 68 21.20 -35.79 -8.97
N HIS A 69 22.25 -36.24 -8.27
CA HIS A 69 22.37 -37.65 -7.86
C HIS A 69 21.28 -38.05 -6.86
N LEU A 70 20.86 -37.13 -5.98
CA LEU A 70 19.79 -37.39 -5.02
C LEU A 70 18.46 -37.67 -5.73
N ARG A 71 18.17 -36.99 -6.83
CA ARG A 71 16.95 -37.21 -7.63
C ARG A 71 16.86 -38.64 -8.16
N GLU A 72 17.96 -39.15 -8.70
CA GLU A 72 18.05 -40.54 -9.16
C GLU A 72 17.90 -41.53 -8.00
N LEU A 73 18.58 -41.28 -6.88
CA LEU A 73 18.48 -42.13 -5.70
C LEU A 73 17.04 -42.22 -5.17
N VAL A 74 16.36 -41.08 -5.03
CA VAL A 74 14.98 -41.00 -4.51
C VAL A 74 14.02 -41.84 -5.34
N LEU A 75 14.15 -41.81 -6.68
CA LEU A 75 13.35 -42.64 -7.57
C LEU A 75 13.62 -44.14 -7.42
N GLN A 76 14.85 -44.53 -7.06
CA GLN A 76 15.21 -45.93 -6.82
C GLN A 76 14.72 -46.45 -5.46
N ILE A 77 14.71 -45.61 -4.43
CA ILE A 77 14.42 -46.01 -3.04
C ILE A 77 12.99 -45.72 -2.57
N GLN A 78 12.20 -44.95 -3.33
CA GLN A 78 10.80 -44.67 -2.97
C GLN A 78 10.02 -45.97 -2.73
N ASN A 79 9.16 -45.98 -1.71
CA ASN A 79 8.39 -47.15 -1.24
C ASN A 79 9.24 -48.31 -0.66
N GLN A 80 10.54 -48.12 -0.43
CA GLN A 80 11.35 -49.08 0.30
C GLN A 80 11.45 -48.68 1.79
N PRO A 81 11.57 -49.65 2.71
CA PRO A 81 11.73 -49.37 4.14
C PRO A 81 13.18 -48.95 4.44
N LEU A 82 13.64 -47.84 3.86
CA LEU A 82 15.00 -47.31 3.99
C LEU A 82 14.93 -45.89 4.55
N THR A 83 15.72 -45.60 5.59
CA THR A 83 15.78 -44.26 6.15
C THR A 83 16.78 -43.41 5.37
N LEU A 84 16.31 -42.41 4.64
CA LEU A 84 17.12 -41.42 3.93
C LEU A 84 17.57 -40.32 4.90
N ALA A 85 18.88 -40.15 5.06
CA ALA A 85 19.47 -39.13 5.92
C ALA A 85 20.47 -38.29 5.11
N LEU A 86 20.23 -36.98 5.01
CA LEU A 86 20.94 -36.13 4.05
C LEU A 86 22.00 -35.25 4.72
N LEU A 87 23.18 -35.16 4.09
CA LEU A 87 24.28 -34.29 4.50
C LEU A 87 24.43 -33.10 3.53
N PRO A 88 24.90 -31.93 4.01
CA PRO A 88 25.00 -30.73 3.18
C PRO A 88 26.13 -30.87 2.16
N HIS A 89 25.76 -30.99 0.89
CA HIS A 89 26.68 -30.99 -0.25
C HIS A 89 26.75 -29.58 -0.90
N PRO A 90 27.90 -29.11 -1.42
CA PRO A 90 28.02 -27.81 -2.08
C PRO A 90 27.04 -27.59 -3.26
N GLU A 91 26.70 -28.67 -3.96
CA GLU A 91 25.75 -28.71 -5.07
C GLU A 91 24.35 -29.19 -4.66
N MET A 92 24.08 -29.33 -3.35
CA MET A 92 22.74 -29.60 -2.82
C MET A 92 22.13 -28.28 -2.31
N LYS A 93 21.64 -27.46 -3.25
CA LYS A 93 21.04 -26.17 -2.91
C LYS A 93 19.56 -26.32 -2.60
N HIS A 94 18.85 -27.18 -3.32
CA HIS A 94 17.40 -27.30 -3.26
C HIS A 94 16.96 -28.24 -2.15
N ALA A 95 17.48 -29.47 -2.11
CA ALA A 95 17.15 -30.45 -1.07
C ALA A 95 17.56 -29.99 0.33
N ARG A 96 18.63 -29.18 0.46
CA ARG A 96 19.02 -28.58 1.74
C ARG A 96 17.93 -27.69 2.33
N TYR A 97 17.27 -26.88 1.50
CA TYR A 97 16.18 -26.02 1.98
C TYR A 97 14.85 -26.75 2.09
N GLY A 98 14.55 -27.65 1.15
CA GLY A 98 13.35 -28.50 1.18
C GLY A 98 13.29 -29.33 2.46
N PHE A 99 14.32 -30.14 2.69
CA PHE A 99 14.40 -31.06 3.82
C PHE A 99 14.97 -30.43 5.10
N GLY A 100 15.22 -29.12 5.11
CA GLY A 100 15.61 -28.38 6.31
C GLY A 100 16.98 -28.75 6.89
N ILE A 101 17.92 -29.16 6.02
CA ILE A 101 19.27 -29.62 6.40
C ILE A 101 20.13 -28.44 6.86
N ALA A 102 20.87 -28.62 7.95
CA ALA A 102 21.79 -27.61 8.47
C ALA A 102 22.92 -27.31 7.47
N GLY A 103 23.33 -26.04 7.38
CA GLY A 103 24.43 -25.64 6.50
C GLY A 103 25.82 -26.08 6.98
N LYS A 104 25.97 -26.39 8.28
CA LYS A 104 27.22 -26.90 8.86
C LYS A 104 27.18 -28.43 8.91
N MET A 105 28.29 -29.04 8.48
CA MET A 105 28.41 -30.50 8.39
C MET A 105 28.14 -31.23 9.71
N GLU A 106 28.73 -30.75 10.82
CA GLU A 106 28.59 -31.40 12.14
C GLU A 106 27.15 -31.40 12.67
N GLU A 107 26.45 -30.29 12.43
CA GLU A 107 25.06 -30.10 12.81
C GLU A 107 24.17 -31.06 12.01
N ALA A 108 24.34 -31.09 10.69
CA ALA A 108 23.58 -31.99 9.82
C ALA A 108 23.86 -33.46 10.10
N LEU A 109 25.11 -33.83 10.41
CA LEU A 109 25.46 -35.20 10.77
C LEU A 109 24.79 -35.64 12.07
N THR A 110 24.69 -34.73 13.04
CA THR A 110 23.98 -34.99 14.30
C THR A 110 22.50 -35.27 14.03
N ASP A 111 21.87 -34.49 13.16
CA ASP A 111 20.47 -34.67 12.76
C ASP A 111 20.28 -35.99 12.01
N ALA A 112 21.14 -36.27 11.02
CA ALA A 112 21.11 -37.48 10.18
C ALA A 112 21.24 -38.78 10.96
N LEU A 113 22.04 -38.78 12.04
CA LEU A 113 22.29 -39.98 12.85
C LEU A 113 21.29 -40.16 14.00
N ASN A 114 20.77 -39.08 14.58
CA ASN A 114 19.98 -39.16 15.82
C ASN A 114 18.48 -39.01 15.60
N ASN A 115 18.03 -38.34 14.53
CA ASN A 115 16.61 -38.12 14.33
C ASN A 115 15.93 -39.41 13.86
N ALA A 116 14.75 -39.67 14.41
CA ALA A 116 13.91 -40.78 13.97
C ALA A 116 13.41 -40.52 12.55
N ALA A 117 13.24 -41.60 11.78
CA ALA A 117 12.67 -41.53 10.46
C ALA A 117 11.21 -41.07 10.52
N VAL A 118 10.82 -40.18 9.61
CA VAL A 118 9.45 -39.71 9.43
C VAL A 118 9.02 -40.01 8.01
N GLU A 119 7.76 -40.41 7.84
CA GLU A 119 7.16 -40.56 6.51
C GLU A 119 6.98 -39.17 5.89
N ALA A 120 7.63 -38.96 4.75
CA ALA A 120 7.61 -37.75 3.97
C ALA A 120 6.98 -38.04 2.60
N ASP A 121 6.27 -37.04 2.09
CA ASP A 121 5.71 -37.06 0.76
C ASP A 121 6.78 -36.76 -0.28
N LEU A 122 6.46 -37.03 -1.55
CA LEU A 122 7.31 -36.70 -2.68
C LEU A 122 6.51 -35.93 -3.73
N LEU A 123 6.91 -34.68 -3.97
CA LEU A 123 6.40 -33.90 -5.09
C LEU A 123 7.12 -34.30 -6.38
N LEU A 124 6.34 -34.67 -7.40
CA LEU A 124 6.81 -34.98 -8.74
C LEU A 124 6.27 -33.95 -9.74
N CYS A 125 7.14 -33.51 -10.64
CA CYS A 125 6.80 -32.69 -11.80
C CYS A 125 7.19 -33.44 -13.07
N ASN A 126 6.21 -33.87 -13.86
CA ASN A 126 6.42 -34.75 -15.01
C ASN A 126 7.27 -35.98 -14.64
N ASP A 127 6.94 -36.63 -13.53
CA ASP A 127 7.64 -37.79 -12.94
C ASP A 127 9.07 -37.52 -12.44
N VAL A 128 9.49 -36.25 -12.40
CA VAL A 128 10.77 -35.83 -11.84
C VAL A 128 10.61 -35.31 -10.40
N PRO A 129 11.38 -35.81 -9.43
CA PRO A 129 11.40 -35.29 -8.05
C PRO A 129 11.71 -33.80 -7.96
N VAL A 130 10.92 -33.12 -7.13
CA VAL A 130 11.05 -31.70 -6.79
C VAL A 130 11.31 -31.57 -5.30
N PHE A 131 12.46 -31.01 -4.94
CA PHE A 131 12.86 -30.85 -3.55
C PHE A 131 12.53 -29.49 -2.97
N ASN A 132 12.40 -28.46 -3.82
CA ASN A 132 12.18 -27.11 -3.34
C ASN A 132 10.93 -26.47 -3.95
N SER A 133 10.95 -26.25 -5.26
CA SER A 133 9.83 -25.57 -5.91
C SER A 133 9.85 -25.76 -7.41
N VAL A 134 8.65 -25.80 -8.00
CA VAL A 134 8.45 -25.58 -9.43
C VAL A 134 7.99 -24.15 -9.66
N VAL A 135 8.68 -23.41 -10.52
CA VAL A 135 8.38 -22.03 -10.88
C VAL A 135 8.02 -21.96 -12.35
N ILE A 136 6.82 -21.51 -12.66
CA ILE A 136 6.27 -21.46 -14.03
C ILE A 136 6.12 -20.00 -14.45
N GLY A 137 6.68 -19.64 -15.60
CA GLY A 137 6.66 -18.27 -16.13
C GLY A 137 7.61 -17.32 -15.40
N ASP A 138 7.41 -16.02 -15.60
CA ASP A 138 8.22 -14.96 -14.98
C ASP A 138 7.72 -14.65 -13.57
N ALA A 139 7.69 -15.65 -12.70
CA ALA A 139 7.36 -15.45 -11.29
C ALA A 139 8.50 -14.66 -10.62
N LEU A 140 8.52 -13.33 -10.83
CA LEU A 140 9.38 -12.30 -10.22
C LEU A 140 10.47 -12.92 -9.38
N THR A 141 11.56 -13.37 -10.02
CA THR A 141 12.50 -14.35 -9.47
C THR A 141 12.73 -14.16 -7.98
N LEU A 142 11.93 -14.83 -7.15
CA LEU A 142 12.13 -15.03 -5.73
C LEU A 142 12.94 -16.31 -5.66
N THR A 143 14.19 -16.22 -6.12
CA THR A 143 15.13 -17.33 -6.06
C THR A 143 15.12 -17.94 -4.65
N PRO A 144 15.19 -19.27 -4.56
CA PRO A 144 15.15 -19.93 -3.27
C PRO A 144 16.30 -19.53 -2.35
N GLY A 145 16.02 -19.45 -1.06
CA GLY A 145 17.00 -19.72 0.01
C GLY A 145 18.03 -18.65 0.38
N GLU A 146 18.56 -17.85 -0.54
CA GLU A 146 19.66 -16.91 -0.19
C GLU A 146 19.20 -15.59 0.44
N ALA A 147 17.91 -15.26 0.36
CA ALA A 147 17.38 -13.98 0.81
C ALA A 147 17.53 -13.72 2.32
N LEU A 148 17.82 -14.73 3.15
CA LEU A 148 18.01 -14.56 4.60
C LEU A 148 19.42 -14.10 4.99
N ALA A 149 20.43 -14.28 4.14
CA ALA A 149 21.82 -13.88 4.41
C ALA A 149 22.28 -12.66 3.60
N GLU A 150 21.50 -12.21 2.60
CA GLU A 150 21.88 -11.04 1.79
C GLU A 150 21.83 -9.71 2.57
N PRO A 151 22.89 -8.89 2.51
CA PRO A 151 22.89 -7.51 3.02
C PRO A 151 21.78 -6.66 2.39
N LEU A 152 21.25 -5.68 3.15
CA LEU A 152 20.15 -4.81 2.72
C LEU A 152 20.44 -4.08 1.39
N ALA A 153 21.70 -3.72 1.12
CA ALA A 153 22.13 -3.09 -0.12
C ALA A 153 21.89 -3.98 -1.37
N GLN A 154 22.12 -5.29 -1.25
CA GLN A 154 21.89 -6.24 -2.35
C GLN A 154 20.39 -6.46 -2.58
N ARG A 155 19.59 -6.51 -1.50
CA ARG A 155 18.13 -6.57 -1.58
C ARG A 155 17.54 -5.35 -2.30
N VAL A 156 18.01 -4.14 -1.97
CA VAL A 156 17.61 -2.90 -2.64
C VAL A 156 18.03 -2.90 -4.11
N LYS A 157 19.25 -3.33 -4.43
CA LYS A 157 19.72 -3.42 -5.83
C LYS A 157 18.87 -4.40 -6.66
N ARG A 158 18.48 -5.53 -6.07
CA ARG A 158 17.57 -6.51 -6.68
C ARG A 158 16.17 -5.92 -6.87
N PHE A 159 15.64 -5.23 -5.87
CA PHE A 159 14.37 -4.51 -5.99
C PHE A 159 14.40 -3.51 -7.15
N ILE A 160 15.42 -2.66 -7.24
CA ILE A 160 15.55 -1.68 -8.34
C ILE A 160 15.59 -2.37 -9.71
N ARG A 161 16.27 -3.53 -9.81
CA ARG A 161 16.30 -4.31 -11.06
C ARG A 161 14.91 -4.84 -11.43
N LEU A 162 14.16 -5.38 -10.46
CA LEU A 162 12.80 -5.88 -10.66
C LEU A 162 11.84 -4.75 -11.07
N VAL A 163 11.99 -3.56 -10.48
CA VAL A 163 11.19 -2.37 -10.84
C VAL A 163 11.49 -1.89 -12.26
N LYS A 164 12.75 -1.95 -12.71
CA LYS A 164 13.12 -1.52 -14.07
C LYS A 164 12.56 -2.43 -15.17
N GLY A 165 12.40 -3.73 -14.91
CA GLY A 165 11.84 -4.69 -15.88
C GLY A 165 10.32 -4.82 -15.84
N ILE A 166 9.64 -4.07 -14.99
CA ILE A 166 8.23 -4.30 -14.63
C ILE A 166 7.24 -4.02 -15.77
N GLY A 167 7.61 -3.11 -16.68
CA GLY A 167 6.76 -2.68 -17.80
C GLY A 167 6.72 -3.68 -18.95
N ASP A 168 7.74 -4.55 -19.06
CA ASP A 168 7.87 -5.54 -20.13
C ASP A 168 7.29 -6.91 -19.74
N VAL A 169 6.76 -6.99 -18.52
CA VAL A 169 6.19 -8.21 -17.97
C VAL A 169 4.86 -8.52 -18.66
N THR A 170 4.77 -9.71 -19.26
CA THR A 170 3.56 -10.19 -19.94
C THR A 170 2.92 -11.34 -19.17
N PHE A 171 1.59 -11.42 -19.20
CA PHE A 171 0.86 -12.50 -18.54
C PHE A 171 0.64 -13.64 -19.52
N ASN A 172 0.73 -14.85 -18.99
CA ASN A 172 0.37 -16.05 -19.71
C ASN A 172 -1.02 -16.53 -19.29
N ALA A 173 -1.76 -17.08 -20.25
CA ALA A 173 -3.02 -17.74 -19.99
C ALA A 173 -2.76 -19.16 -19.47
N PHE A 174 -3.37 -19.50 -18.34
CA PHE A 174 -3.25 -20.80 -17.72
C PHE A 174 -4.61 -21.43 -17.49
N LYS A 175 -4.69 -22.73 -17.77
CA LYS A 175 -5.78 -23.60 -17.34
C LYS A 175 -5.22 -24.59 -16.33
N ILE A 176 -5.62 -24.42 -15.07
CA ILE A 176 -5.17 -25.23 -13.94
C ILE A 176 -6.31 -26.15 -13.54
N THR A 177 -6.07 -27.45 -13.52
CA THR A 177 -7.06 -28.47 -13.14
C THR A 177 -6.58 -29.16 -11.87
N THR A 178 -7.43 -29.18 -10.84
CA THR A 178 -7.12 -29.84 -9.56
C THR A 178 -7.46 -31.33 -9.58
N HIS A 179 -7.08 -32.04 -8.51
CA HIS A 179 -7.39 -33.45 -8.33
C HIS A 179 -8.90 -33.73 -8.37
N LYS A 180 -9.73 -32.85 -7.78
CA LYS A 180 -11.20 -32.91 -7.87
C LYS A 180 -11.78 -32.30 -9.16
N GLU A 181 -11.00 -32.27 -10.23
CA GLU A 181 -11.39 -31.75 -11.55
C GLU A 181 -11.89 -30.30 -11.57
N LYS A 182 -11.56 -29.50 -10.53
CA LYS A 182 -11.92 -28.08 -10.52
C LYS A 182 -11.00 -27.33 -11.48
N ILE A 183 -11.59 -26.63 -12.43
CA ILE A 183 -10.86 -25.87 -13.44
C ILE A 183 -10.76 -24.40 -13.01
N VAL A 184 -9.54 -23.88 -12.97
CA VAL A 184 -9.23 -22.47 -12.80
C VAL A 184 -8.65 -21.95 -14.10
N ASP A 185 -9.41 -21.12 -14.80
CA ASP A 185 -9.00 -20.48 -16.04
C ASP A 185 -8.63 -19.02 -15.80
N THR A 186 -7.34 -18.68 -15.88
CA THR A 186 -6.82 -17.38 -15.43
C THR A 186 -5.68 -16.87 -16.29
N ALA A 187 -5.36 -15.58 -16.16
CA ALA A 187 -4.06 -15.03 -16.54
C ALA A 187 -3.18 -14.96 -15.30
N ALA A 188 -1.89 -15.27 -15.43
CA ALA A 188 -0.93 -15.09 -14.36
C ALA A 188 0.43 -14.66 -14.91
N LEU A 189 1.17 -13.93 -14.08
CA LEU A 189 2.56 -13.61 -14.30
C LEU A 189 3.42 -14.88 -14.13
N GLY A 190 3.16 -15.60 -13.04
CA GLY A 190 3.78 -16.89 -12.82
C GLY A 190 3.07 -17.68 -11.73
N ILE A 191 3.45 -18.95 -11.63
CA ILE A 191 2.91 -19.90 -10.65
C ILE A 191 4.10 -20.51 -9.92
N VAL A 192 4.03 -20.51 -8.59
CA VAL A 192 5.02 -21.19 -7.74
C VAL A 192 4.33 -22.37 -7.08
N VAL A 193 4.82 -23.57 -7.32
CA VAL A 193 4.33 -24.81 -6.70
C VAL A 193 5.39 -25.31 -5.74
N VAL A 194 4.98 -25.58 -4.51
CA VAL A 194 5.81 -26.17 -3.47
C VAL A 194 5.08 -27.35 -2.87
N GLU A 195 5.82 -28.32 -2.35
CA GLU A 195 5.25 -29.36 -1.50
C GLU A 195 4.76 -28.73 -0.19
N HIS A 196 5.65 -28.03 0.51
CA HIS A 196 5.33 -27.39 1.78
C HIS A 196 5.76 -25.91 1.81
N GLY A 197 5.17 -25.17 2.74
CA GLY A 197 5.31 -23.74 2.91
C GLY A 197 6.74 -23.29 3.20
N ARG A 198 7.61 -24.14 3.75
CA ARG A 198 8.98 -23.73 4.13
C ARG A 198 10.00 -23.79 2.99
N SER A 199 9.69 -24.44 1.88
CA SER A 199 10.63 -24.69 0.78
C SER A 199 11.06 -23.40 0.07
N SER A 200 10.11 -22.49 -0.21
CA SER A 200 10.37 -21.20 -0.86
C SER A 200 10.21 -19.98 0.07
N VAL A 201 10.88 -18.87 -0.28
CA VAL A 201 10.76 -17.59 0.43
C VAL A 201 9.33 -17.05 0.37
N LEU A 202 8.66 -17.22 -0.78
CA LEU A 202 7.28 -16.77 -1.00
C LEU A 202 6.31 -17.64 -0.19
N SER A 203 6.47 -18.96 -0.26
CA SER A 203 5.59 -19.90 0.42
C SER A 203 5.70 -19.75 1.94
N ARG A 204 6.88 -19.44 2.48
CA ARG A 204 7.08 -19.32 3.94
C ARG A 204 6.27 -18.18 4.57
N ARG A 205 5.91 -17.19 3.77
CA ARG A 205 5.13 -16.02 4.19
C ARG A 205 3.65 -16.15 3.89
N LEU A 206 3.27 -16.98 2.91
CA LEU A 206 1.90 -17.06 2.39
C LEU A 206 1.21 -18.41 2.65
N VAL A 207 1.97 -19.42 3.07
CA VAL A 207 1.52 -20.77 3.39
C VAL A 207 1.93 -21.03 4.83
N ALA A 208 1.04 -20.70 5.76
CA ALA A 208 1.28 -20.83 7.20
C ALA A 208 1.08 -22.28 7.70
N ASP A 209 0.18 -23.04 7.07
CA ASP A 209 -0.25 -24.38 7.52
C ASP A 209 0.04 -25.43 6.44
N SER A 210 1.26 -25.98 6.47
CA SER A 210 1.70 -27.04 5.56
C SER A 210 2.85 -27.82 6.17
N SER A 211 2.76 -29.14 6.13
CA SER A 211 3.79 -30.08 6.55
C SER A 211 4.34 -30.85 5.33
N VAL A 212 5.37 -31.65 5.55
CA VAL A 212 6.01 -32.52 4.53
C VAL A 212 5.24 -33.84 4.36
N ASN A 213 4.13 -34.01 5.08
CA ASN A 213 3.39 -35.26 5.19
C ASN A 213 1.86 -35.04 5.17
N ASP A 214 1.39 -33.94 4.57
CA ASP A 214 -0.04 -33.63 4.48
C ASP A 214 -0.71 -34.16 3.20
N GLY A 215 0.07 -34.78 2.31
CA GLY A 215 -0.33 -35.37 1.04
C GLY A 215 -0.69 -34.33 -0.02
N MET A 216 -0.36 -33.05 0.16
CA MET A 216 -0.83 -31.96 -0.69
C MET A 216 0.33 -31.10 -1.21
N LEU A 217 0.17 -30.62 -2.44
CA LEU A 217 0.99 -29.54 -2.97
C LEU A 217 0.25 -28.21 -2.87
N HIS A 218 1.04 -27.14 -2.79
CA HIS A 218 0.56 -25.76 -2.71
C HIS A 218 1.01 -24.98 -3.95
N ALA A 219 0.06 -24.57 -4.78
CA ALA A 219 0.30 -23.65 -5.90
C ALA A 219 -0.15 -22.23 -5.56
N LEU A 220 0.79 -21.29 -5.69
CA LEU A 220 0.62 -19.86 -5.52
C LEU A 220 0.63 -19.20 -6.91
N VAL A 221 -0.53 -18.72 -7.32
CA VAL A 221 -0.73 -18.09 -8.64
C VAL A 221 -0.64 -16.58 -8.48
N LEU A 222 0.39 -15.97 -9.09
CA LEU A 222 0.67 -14.55 -9.00
C LEU A 222 0.03 -13.81 -10.18
N ALA A 223 -1.01 -13.02 -9.93
CA ALA A 223 -1.69 -12.27 -10.97
C ALA A 223 -2.01 -10.82 -10.55
N PRO A 224 -0.98 -9.96 -10.35
CA PRO A 224 -1.20 -8.55 -10.04
C PRO A 224 -2.02 -7.89 -11.15
N ARG A 225 -2.91 -6.97 -10.81
CA ARG A 225 -3.73 -6.30 -11.82
C ARG A 225 -3.21 -4.90 -12.19
N SER A 226 -2.18 -4.43 -11.47
CA SER A 226 -1.48 -3.19 -11.79
C SER A 226 -0.03 -3.19 -11.32
N VAL A 227 0.79 -2.35 -11.95
CA VAL A 227 2.17 -2.10 -11.52
C VAL A 227 2.21 -1.64 -10.06
N PHE A 228 1.26 -0.79 -9.65
CA PHE A 228 1.21 -0.29 -8.27
C PHE A 228 0.97 -1.40 -7.23
N GLU A 229 0.07 -2.35 -7.50
CA GLU A 229 -0.14 -3.50 -6.61
C GLU A 229 1.14 -4.34 -6.46
N MET A 230 1.86 -4.54 -7.57
CA MET A 230 3.12 -5.26 -7.58
C MET A 230 4.23 -4.52 -6.84
N LEU A 231 4.36 -3.20 -7.05
CA LEU A 231 5.32 -2.36 -6.33
C LEU A 231 5.03 -2.33 -4.83
N ARG A 232 3.76 -2.20 -4.43
CA ARG A 232 3.34 -2.25 -3.03
C ARG A 232 3.72 -3.58 -2.39
N PHE A 233 3.51 -4.69 -3.09
CA PHE A 233 3.92 -6.02 -2.64
C PHE A 233 5.44 -6.13 -2.46
N LEU A 234 6.20 -5.73 -3.48
CA LEU A 234 7.67 -5.78 -3.43
C LEU A 234 8.23 -4.87 -2.33
N PHE A 235 7.67 -3.68 -2.16
CA PHE A 235 8.08 -2.72 -1.12
C PHE A 235 7.78 -3.27 0.28
N ALA A 236 6.56 -3.74 0.51
CA ALA A 236 6.19 -4.36 1.78
C ALA A 236 7.05 -5.62 2.06
N SER A 237 7.37 -6.41 1.03
CA SER A 237 8.26 -7.57 1.15
C SER A 237 9.69 -7.20 1.57
N LEU A 238 10.16 -5.99 1.24
CA LEU A 238 11.50 -5.49 1.55
C LEU A 238 11.60 -4.88 2.96
N PHE A 239 10.58 -4.09 3.37
CA PHE A 239 10.61 -3.26 4.58
C PHE A 239 9.70 -3.74 5.71
N LEU A 240 8.64 -4.51 5.42
CA LEU A 240 7.59 -4.86 6.37
C LEU A 240 7.54 -6.39 6.54
N ARG A 241 8.38 -6.89 7.47
CA ARG A 241 8.65 -8.33 7.67
C ARG A 241 7.40 -9.15 8.06
N ASP A 242 6.50 -8.55 8.84
CA ASP A 242 5.31 -9.25 9.41
C ASP A 242 3.97 -8.84 8.76
N TYR A 243 3.97 -7.89 7.83
CA TYR A 243 2.74 -7.33 7.25
C TYR A 243 1.89 -8.37 6.51
N TRP A 244 2.53 -9.39 5.94
CA TRP A 244 1.87 -10.44 5.15
C TRP A 244 1.55 -11.71 5.94
N ASN A 245 1.93 -11.83 7.22
CA ASN A 245 1.59 -13.02 8.02
C ASN A 245 0.08 -13.13 8.27
N ASN A 246 -0.64 -12.00 8.34
CA ASN A 246 -2.08 -11.96 8.62
C ASN A 246 -2.95 -11.54 7.42
N ASN A 247 -2.34 -11.07 6.33
CA ASN A 247 -3.05 -10.60 5.14
C ASN A 247 -2.43 -11.24 3.90
N SER A 248 -3.20 -11.99 3.10
CA SER A 248 -2.76 -12.43 1.78
C SER A 248 -2.85 -11.27 0.78
N PRO A 249 -1.88 -11.07 -0.12
CA PRO A 249 -2.01 -10.07 -1.18
C PRO A 249 -3.26 -10.33 -2.02
N SER A 250 -3.98 -9.26 -2.37
CA SER A 250 -5.26 -9.30 -3.11
C SER A 250 -5.16 -9.85 -4.54
N PHE A 251 -3.96 -10.22 -4.99
CA PHE A 251 -3.67 -10.72 -6.33
C PHE A 251 -3.01 -12.11 -6.34
N VAL A 252 -2.87 -12.74 -5.17
CA VAL A 252 -2.34 -14.11 -5.05
C VAL A 252 -3.51 -15.08 -4.91
N GLY A 253 -3.59 -16.02 -5.84
CA GLY A 253 -4.44 -17.20 -5.69
C GLY A 253 -3.68 -18.33 -5.01
N HIS A 254 -4.35 -19.07 -4.13
CA HIS A 254 -3.78 -20.25 -3.48
C HIS A 254 -4.61 -21.49 -3.80
N ILE A 255 -3.94 -22.54 -4.27
CA ILE A 255 -4.53 -23.84 -4.60
C ILE A 255 -3.77 -24.90 -3.79
N LYS A 256 -4.48 -25.64 -2.93
CA LYS A 256 -3.98 -26.81 -2.20
C LYS A 256 -4.67 -28.05 -2.76
N SER A 257 -3.92 -29.00 -3.32
CA SER A 257 -4.44 -30.18 -4.04
C SER A 257 -3.44 -31.34 -3.97
N ARG A 258 -3.86 -32.59 -4.23
CA ARG A 258 -2.94 -33.74 -4.34
C ARG A 258 -2.20 -33.77 -5.69
N SER A 259 -2.89 -33.33 -6.73
CA SER A 259 -2.34 -33.21 -8.08
C SER A 259 -2.83 -31.93 -8.75
N LEU A 260 -2.04 -31.41 -9.68
CA LEU A 260 -2.39 -30.30 -10.55
C LEU A 260 -1.95 -30.60 -11.98
N SER A 261 -2.85 -30.38 -12.93
CA SER A 261 -2.50 -30.28 -14.34
C SER A 261 -2.54 -28.81 -14.75
N ILE A 262 -1.40 -28.27 -15.17
CA ILE A 262 -1.27 -26.87 -15.61
C ILE A 262 -1.00 -26.87 -17.10
N SER A 263 -1.86 -26.22 -17.87
CA SER A 263 -1.68 -26.08 -19.33
C SER A 263 -1.74 -24.63 -19.78
N SER A 264 -1.02 -24.33 -20.86
CA SER A 264 -1.01 -23.03 -21.51
C SER A 264 -1.10 -23.19 -23.02
N PRO A 265 -1.75 -22.24 -23.73
CA PRO A 265 -1.75 -22.22 -25.20
C PRO A 265 -0.37 -21.99 -25.82
N LYS A 266 0.53 -21.31 -25.11
CA LYS A 266 1.89 -21.00 -25.55
C LYS A 266 2.91 -21.88 -24.83
N LEU A 267 4.06 -22.10 -25.46
CA LEU A 267 5.18 -22.77 -24.81
C LEU A 267 5.70 -21.90 -23.65
N ILE A 268 5.66 -22.43 -22.43
CA ILE A 268 6.06 -21.71 -21.23
C ILE A 268 7.36 -22.29 -20.69
N SER A 269 8.25 -21.40 -20.25
CA SER A 269 9.42 -21.80 -19.47
C SER A 269 9.01 -22.07 -18.03
N TYR A 270 9.42 -23.21 -17.50
CA TYR A 270 9.34 -23.50 -16.09
C TYR A 270 10.72 -23.93 -15.58
N THR A 271 10.89 -23.83 -14.27
CA THR A 271 12.05 -24.37 -13.58
C THR A 271 11.61 -25.28 -12.45
N HIS A 272 12.17 -26.48 -12.37
CA HIS A 272 12.10 -27.29 -11.16
C HIS A 272 13.52 -27.35 -10.60
N ASP A 273 13.72 -26.95 -9.34
CA ASP A 273 15.03 -26.97 -8.67
C ASP A 273 16.21 -26.41 -9.51
N GLY A 274 15.96 -25.33 -10.26
CA GLY A 274 16.96 -24.64 -11.08
C GLY A 274 17.15 -25.18 -12.50
N LEU A 275 16.62 -26.36 -12.84
CA LEU A 275 16.63 -26.91 -14.20
C LEU A 275 15.57 -26.20 -15.05
N ILE A 276 16.00 -25.56 -16.13
CA ILE A 276 15.12 -24.78 -17.00
C ILE A 276 14.59 -25.67 -18.13
N GLU A 277 13.28 -25.83 -18.19
CA GLU A 277 12.60 -26.59 -19.22
C GLU A 277 11.46 -25.78 -19.85
N LYS A 278 10.94 -26.27 -20.98
CA LYS A 278 9.85 -25.64 -21.71
C LYS A 278 8.78 -26.67 -22.06
N SER A 279 7.55 -26.39 -21.66
CA SER A 279 6.40 -27.24 -21.99
C SER A 279 5.13 -26.38 -22.13
N ASN A 280 4.13 -26.94 -22.82
CA ASN A 280 2.77 -26.40 -22.87
C ASN A 280 1.88 -27.00 -21.77
N SER A 281 2.31 -28.08 -21.13
CA SER A 281 1.57 -28.80 -20.10
C SER A 281 2.51 -29.38 -19.03
N LEU A 282 2.06 -29.33 -17.78
CA LEU A 282 2.79 -29.78 -16.62
C LEU A 282 1.86 -30.66 -15.77
N GLN A 283 2.34 -31.84 -15.41
CA GLN A 283 1.70 -32.78 -14.51
C GLN A 283 2.43 -32.73 -13.16
N LEU A 284 1.74 -32.26 -12.13
CA LEU A 284 2.25 -32.21 -10.77
C LEU A 284 1.44 -33.17 -9.91
N LYS A 285 2.12 -34.07 -9.19
CA LYS A 285 1.48 -35.00 -8.25
C LYS A 285 2.31 -35.10 -6.97
N VAL A 286 1.62 -35.26 -5.85
CA VAL A 286 2.24 -35.65 -4.58
C VAL A 286 1.97 -37.14 -4.38
N GLU A 287 3.03 -37.89 -4.16
CA GLU A 287 2.95 -39.27 -3.72
C GLU A 287 3.11 -39.28 -2.18
N PRO A 288 2.06 -39.61 -1.42
CA PRO A 288 2.09 -39.46 0.02
C PRO A 288 2.92 -40.56 0.69
N GLN A 289 3.71 -40.19 1.70
CA GLN A 289 4.42 -41.12 2.59
C GLN A 289 5.35 -42.13 1.89
N VAL A 290 5.92 -41.77 0.73
CA VAL A 290 6.76 -42.69 -0.07
C VAL A 290 8.23 -42.70 0.34
N LEU A 291 8.66 -41.76 1.19
CA LEU A 291 10.03 -41.65 1.70
C LEU A 291 10.06 -41.73 3.23
N GLN A 292 10.94 -42.56 3.79
CA GLN A 292 11.30 -42.44 5.20
C GLN A 292 12.51 -41.52 5.32
N LEU A 293 12.30 -40.30 5.81
CA LEU A 293 13.32 -39.26 5.89
C LEU A 293 13.74 -39.04 7.34
N ALA A 294 15.04 -39.00 7.61
CA ALA A 294 15.57 -38.40 8.84
C ALA A 294 15.51 -36.87 8.69
N PRO A 295 14.59 -36.18 9.40
CA PRO A 295 14.31 -34.78 9.16
C PRO A 295 15.48 -33.89 9.58
N GLY A 296 15.80 -32.86 8.79
CA GLY A 296 16.73 -31.82 9.21
C GLY A 296 16.12 -30.92 10.29
N ARG A 297 16.95 -30.33 11.15
CA ARG A 297 16.50 -29.47 12.27
C ARG A 297 15.60 -28.28 11.90
N HIS A 298 15.55 -27.86 10.64
CA HIS A 298 14.73 -26.75 10.18
C HIS A 298 13.41 -27.18 9.52
N LEU A 299 13.21 -28.49 9.37
CA LEU A 299 11.98 -29.06 8.84
C LEU A 299 10.85 -28.93 9.87
N ALA A 300 9.67 -28.49 9.43
CA ALA A 300 8.49 -28.48 10.27
C ALA A 300 7.80 -29.84 10.14
N LEU A 301 7.54 -30.48 11.27
CA LEU A 301 6.80 -31.73 11.36
C LEU A 301 5.50 -31.45 12.11
N GLU A 302 4.38 -31.94 11.59
CA GLU A 302 3.15 -32.01 12.38
C GLU A 302 3.06 -33.38 13.05
N GLU A 303 2.64 -33.39 14.31
CA GLU A 303 2.15 -34.60 14.98
C GLU A 303 0.81 -34.98 14.34
N ALA A 304 0.70 -36.23 13.92
CA ALA A 304 -0.38 -36.72 13.07
C ALA A 304 -1.78 -36.32 13.56
N GLU A 305 -2.51 -35.49 12.79
CA GLU A 305 -3.97 -35.53 12.76
C GLU A 305 -4.62 -34.81 11.54
N ALA A 306 -5.66 -35.46 11.01
CA ALA A 306 -6.64 -35.08 9.99
C ALA A 306 -6.21 -35.00 8.52
N GLU A 307 -6.94 -35.76 7.67
CA GLU A 307 -6.88 -35.64 6.21
C GLU A 307 -7.02 -34.17 5.76
N SER A 308 -5.94 -33.66 5.18
CA SER A 308 -5.87 -32.33 4.62
C SER A 308 -6.82 -32.20 3.41
N LYS A 309 -7.79 -31.28 3.49
CA LYS A 309 -8.81 -31.09 2.43
C LYS A 309 -8.29 -30.20 1.30
N GLU A 310 -8.66 -30.55 0.06
CA GLU A 310 -8.43 -29.69 -1.12
C GLU A 310 -9.07 -28.31 -0.91
N ALA A 311 -8.28 -27.25 -1.16
CA ALA A 311 -8.72 -25.86 -1.00
C ALA A 311 -8.31 -25.03 -2.22
N VAL A 312 -9.28 -24.34 -2.83
CA VAL A 312 -9.05 -23.53 -4.03
C VAL A 312 -9.52 -22.11 -3.79
N ARG A 313 -8.58 -21.24 -3.38
CA ARG A 313 -8.79 -19.84 -3.01
C ARG A 313 -8.29 -18.92 -4.14
N THR A 314 -9.09 -18.80 -5.20
CA THR A 314 -8.70 -18.11 -6.45
C THR A 314 -9.59 -16.92 -6.82
N ARG A 315 -10.44 -16.43 -5.91
CA ARG A 315 -11.35 -15.29 -6.16
C ARG A 315 -10.64 -14.00 -6.60
N ALA A 316 -9.40 -13.82 -6.14
CA ALA A 316 -8.54 -12.69 -6.50
C ALA A 316 -8.09 -12.70 -7.97
N LEU A 317 -8.02 -13.89 -8.58
CA LEU A 317 -7.41 -14.07 -9.89
C LEU A 317 -8.28 -13.50 -11.01
N PRO A 318 -7.67 -12.94 -12.08
CA PRO A 318 -8.39 -12.39 -13.20
C PRO A 318 -9.08 -13.49 -14.03
N ALA A 319 -10.37 -13.30 -14.31
CA ALA A 319 -11.18 -14.19 -15.14
C ALA A 319 -11.92 -13.42 -16.24
N GLY A 320 -12.41 -14.13 -17.26
CA GLY A 320 -13.19 -13.54 -18.35
C GLY A 320 -12.46 -12.42 -19.08
N LYS A 321 -13.07 -11.23 -19.17
CA LYS A 321 -12.51 -10.08 -19.90
C LYS A 321 -11.16 -9.61 -19.33
N ALA A 322 -11.02 -9.59 -18.00
CA ALA A 322 -9.78 -9.16 -17.34
C ALA A 322 -8.60 -10.08 -17.67
N LYS A 323 -8.86 -11.40 -17.78
CA LYS A 323 -7.87 -12.38 -18.26
C LYS A 323 -7.42 -12.02 -19.68
N THR A 324 -8.36 -11.82 -20.61
CA THR A 324 -8.04 -11.50 -22.01
C THR A 324 -7.23 -10.21 -22.12
N GLU A 325 -7.56 -9.19 -21.33
CA GLU A 325 -6.87 -7.91 -21.32
C GLU A 325 -5.42 -8.04 -20.85
N LEU A 326 -5.16 -8.74 -19.73
CA LEU A 326 -3.81 -8.94 -19.19
C LEU A 326 -2.91 -9.80 -20.09
N VAL A 327 -3.49 -10.74 -20.85
CA VAL A 327 -2.74 -11.56 -21.80
C VAL A 327 -2.40 -10.78 -23.08
N THR A 328 -3.23 -9.79 -23.44
CA THR A 328 -3.08 -9.02 -24.69
C THR A 328 -2.22 -7.78 -24.49
N TYR A 329 -2.34 -7.11 -23.35
CA TYR A 329 -1.70 -5.83 -23.05
C TYR A 329 -0.78 -5.93 -21.83
N PRO A 330 0.32 -5.16 -21.80
CA PRO A 330 1.19 -5.10 -20.62
C PRO A 330 0.43 -4.57 -19.40
N LEU A 331 0.96 -4.89 -18.22
CA LEU A 331 0.34 -4.55 -16.94
C LEU A 331 0.09 -3.04 -16.84
N PRO A 332 -1.15 -2.58 -16.58
CA PRO A 332 -1.43 -1.16 -16.47
C PRO A 332 -0.78 -0.57 -15.22
N TRP A 333 -0.39 0.70 -15.27
CA TRP A 333 0.17 1.39 -14.10
C TRP A 333 -0.82 1.46 -12.93
N ILE A 334 -2.10 1.62 -13.26
CA ILE A 334 -3.22 1.78 -12.32
C ILE A 334 -4.31 0.82 -12.75
N HIS A 335 -4.85 0.04 -11.81
CA HIS A 335 -5.98 -0.85 -12.07
C HIS A 335 -7.23 -0.03 -12.35
N HIS A 336 -7.89 -0.27 -13.48
CA HIS A 336 -9.23 0.27 -13.73
C HIS A 336 -10.22 -0.51 -12.86
N ALA A 337 -10.99 0.18 -12.02
CA ALA A 337 -11.94 -0.44 -11.11
C ALA A 337 -12.85 -1.44 -11.85
N ALA A 338 -13.15 -2.58 -11.19
CA ALA A 338 -14.04 -3.58 -11.76
C ALA A 338 -15.41 -2.93 -12.09
N THR A 339 -16.06 -3.40 -13.16
CA THR A 339 -17.30 -2.80 -13.68
C THR A 339 -18.40 -2.70 -12.62
N ASP A 340 -18.38 -3.57 -11.61
CA ASP A 340 -19.34 -3.60 -10.50
C ASP A 340 -19.06 -2.55 -9.41
N GLU A 341 -17.81 -2.42 -8.92
CA GLU A 341 -17.40 -1.36 -7.98
C GLU A 341 -17.67 0.04 -8.57
N PHE A 342 -17.42 0.17 -9.87
CA PHE A 342 -17.74 1.38 -10.63
C PHE A 342 -19.24 1.70 -10.58
N LYS A 343 -20.11 0.70 -10.78
CA LYS A 343 -21.55 0.88 -10.82
C LYS A 343 -22.09 1.31 -9.47
N GLU A 344 -21.61 0.72 -8.38
CA GLU A 344 -22.01 1.09 -7.02
C GLU A 344 -21.63 2.54 -6.70
N LEU A 345 -20.37 2.93 -6.96
CA LEU A 345 -19.93 4.31 -6.77
C LEU A 345 -20.78 5.29 -7.58
N PHE A 346 -21.00 4.97 -8.86
CA PHE A 346 -21.74 5.86 -9.75
C PHE A 346 -23.20 6.05 -9.31
N MET A 347 -23.86 4.98 -8.85
CA MET A 347 -25.21 5.04 -8.29
C MET A 347 -25.24 5.86 -7.00
N ALA A 348 -24.26 5.67 -6.10
CA ALA A 348 -24.14 6.45 -4.86
C ALA A 348 -23.89 7.95 -5.14
N MET A 349 -23.09 8.28 -6.16
CA MET A 349 -22.84 9.66 -6.56
C MET A 349 -24.06 10.31 -7.20
N ARG A 350 -24.84 9.57 -8.00
CA ARG A 350 -26.12 10.08 -8.55
C ARG A 350 -27.13 10.41 -7.46
N GLU A 351 -27.15 9.66 -6.37
CA GLU A 351 -28.02 9.96 -5.24
C GLU A 351 -27.50 11.16 -4.45
N SER A 352 -26.19 11.18 -4.14
CA SER A 352 -25.52 12.30 -3.47
C SER A 352 -25.55 13.61 -4.25
N ALA A 353 -25.75 13.58 -5.57
CA ALA A 353 -25.82 14.76 -6.43
C ALA A 353 -27.11 15.57 -6.27
N LYS A 354 -28.18 14.98 -5.71
CA LYS A 354 -29.51 15.60 -5.67
C LYS A 354 -29.64 16.53 -4.46
N ALA A 355 -30.23 17.71 -4.66
CA ALA A 355 -30.69 18.60 -3.59
C ALA A 355 -31.96 18.02 -2.93
N SER A 356 -31.79 16.96 -2.15
CA SER A 356 -32.86 16.31 -1.40
C SER A 356 -33.42 17.23 -0.29
N PRO A 357 -34.60 16.93 0.27
CA PRO A 357 -35.12 17.67 1.43
C PRO A 357 -34.16 17.66 2.63
N SER A 358 -33.45 16.55 2.86
CA SER A 358 -32.43 16.46 3.90
C SER A 358 -31.23 17.37 3.60
N TYR A 359 -30.77 17.43 2.35
CA TYR A 359 -29.73 18.35 1.90
C TYR A 359 -30.12 19.82 2.19
N LEU A 360 -31.35 20.22 1.81
CA LEU A 360 -31.81 21.60 2.04
C LEU A 360 -31.90 21.93 3.53
N THR A 361 -32.45 21.01 4.33
CA THR A 361 -32.59 21.21 5.79
C THR A 361 -31.22 21.34 6.46
N LEU A 362 -30.29 20.43 6.16
CA LEU A 362 -28.94 20.46 6.71
C LEU A 362 -28.18 21.71 6.25
N MET A 363 -28.39 22.19 5.03
CA MET A 363 -27.78 23.42 4.54
C MET A 363 -28.24 24.64 5.36
N VAL A 364 -29.54 24.77 5.64
CA VAL A 364 -30.08 25.89 6.43
C VAL A 364 -29.51 25.83 7.84
N LEU A 365 -29.57 24.67 8.49
CA LEU A 365 -29.07 24.49 9.86
C LEU A 365 -27.57 24.76 9.96
N ALA A 366 -26.76 24.23 9.03
CA ALA A 366 -25.33 24.47 8.98
C ALA A 366 -25.03 25.96 8.78
N THR A 367 -25.78 26.64 7.91
CA THR A 367 -25.58 28.06 7.65
C THR A 367 -25.94 28.92 8.86
N LEU A 368 -27.07 28.67 9.51
CA LEU A 368 -27.45 29.38 10.73
C LEU A 368 -26.43 29.17 11.85
N LEU A 369 -25.96 27.93 12.03
CA LEU A 369 -24.92 27.61 12.99
C LEU A 369 -23.61 28.34 12.66
N ALA A 370 -23.23 28.42 11.38
CA ALA A 370 -22.07 29.17 10.93
C ALA A 370 -22.22 30.67 11.21
N VAL A 371 -23.39 31.27 10.94
CA VAL A 371 -23.67 32.69 11.23
C VAL A 371 -23.53 32.98 12.72
N PHE A 372 -24.13 32.16 13.59
CA PHE A 372 -23.98 32.31 15.04
C PHE A 372 -22.53 32.12 15.48
N GLY A 373 -21.83 31.13 14.95
CA GLY A 373 -20.41 30.90 15.25
C GLY A 373 -19.52 32.07 14.81
N LEU A 374 -19.79 32.65 13.64
CA LEU A 374 -19.10 33.82 13.10
C LEU A 374 -19.34 35.05 13.98
N PHE A 375 -20.59 35.39 14.29
CA PHE A 375 -20.89 36.54 15.17
C PHE A 375 -20.38 36.35 16.60
N ALA A 376 -20.43 35.13 17.13
CA ALA A 376 -19.88 34.77 18.44
C ALA A 376 -18.35 34.65 18.46
N ASN A 377 -17.69 34.79 17.29
CA ASN A 377 -16.24 34.62 17.13
C ASN A 377 -15.74 33.27 17.71
N SER A 378 -16.48 32.18 17.44
CA SER A 378 -16.30 30.86 18.05
C SER A 378 -15.89 29.81 17.00
N THR A 379 -14.59 29.55 16.90
CA THR A 379 -14.03 28.54 15.98
C THR A 379 -14.66 27.15 16.13
N PRO A 380 -14.91 26.60 17.34
CA PRO A 380 -15.52 25.28 17.49
C PRO A 380 -16.93 25.19 16.89
N VAL A 381 -17.74 26.23 17.04
CA VAL A 381 -19.10 26.28 16.46
C VAL A 381 -19.04 26.34 14.94
N ILE A 382 -18.11 27.13 14.41
CA ILE A 382 -17.86 27.23 12.97
C ILE A 382 -17.43 25.87 12.40
N ILE A 383 -16.57 25.13 13.10
CA ILE A 383 -16.18 23.76 12.71
C ILE A 383 -17.40 22.82 12.75
N GLY A 384 -18.24 22.91 13.80
CA GLY A 384 -19.49 22.14 13.89
C GLY A 384 -20.42 22.38 12.70
N ALA A 385 -20.53 23.62 12.24
CA ALA A 385 -21.28 23.96 11.03
C ALA A 385 -20.71 23.32 9.76
N MET A 386 -19.38 23.26 9.62
CA MET A 386 -18.73 22.59 8.49
C MET A 386 -19.02 21.08 8.46
N ILE A 387 -19.11 20.42 9.62
CA ILE A 387 -19.41 18.98 9.73
C ILE A 387 -20.85 18.68 9.31
N LEU A 388 -21.79 19.57 9.65
CA LEU A 388 -23.20 19.40 9.33
C LEU A 388 -23.51 19.60 7.84
N ALA A 389 -22.64 20.33 7.13
CA ALA A 389 -22.89 20.79 5.77
C ALA A 389 -22.90 19.65 4.73
N PRO A 390 -23.96 19.51 3.91
CA PRO A 390 -24.08 18.42 2.96
C PRO A 390 -23.45 18.70 1.58
N LEU A 391 -22.67 19.78 1.43
CA LEU A 391 -22.11 20.23 0.14
C LEU A 391 -21.16 19.24 -0.52
N MET A 392 -20.49 18.39 0.26
CA MET A 392 -19.44 17.53 -0.26
C MET A 392 -19.95 16.50 -1.28
N GLY A 393 -21.15 15.94 -1.04
CA GLY A 393 -21.76 14.95 -1.93
C GLY A 393 -21.91 15.47 -3.37
N PRO A 394 -22.64 16.58 -3.60
CA PRO A 394 -22.76 17.18 -4.93
C PRO A 394 -21.42 17.59 -5.55
N ILE A 395 -20.46 18.06 -4.76
CA ILE A 395 -19.15 18.49 -5.28
C ILE A 395 -18.35 17.29 -5.82
N ILE A 396 -18.30 16.20 -5.07
CA ILE A 396 -17.62 14.97 -5.49
C ILE A 396 -18.37 14.32 -6.68
N ALA A 397 -19.69 14.36 -6.70
CA ALA A 397 -20.48 13.91 -7.84
C ALA A 397 -20.21 14.75 -9.10
N MET A 398 -20.06 16.08 -8.97
CA MET A 398 -19.67 16.97 -10.07
C MET A 398 -18.27 16.63 -10.59
N ALA A 399 -17.32 16.33 -9.71
CA ALA A 399 -15.97 15.90 -10.11
C ALA A 399 -16.02 14.58 -10.89
N LEU A 400 -16.79 13.59 -10.42
CA LEU A 400 -16.96 12.32 -11.14
C LEU A 400 -17.66 12.53 -12.50
N GLY A 401 -18.70 13.35 -12.56
CA GLY A 401 -19.39 13.72 -13.80
C GLY A 401 -18.45 14.40 -14.80
N THR A 402 -17.62 15.33 -14.32
CA THR A 402 -16.60 16.03 -15.13
C THR A 402 -15.56 15.06 -15.67
N LEU A 403 -15.08 14.13 -14.85
CA LEU A 403 -14.11 13.11 -15.25
C LEU A 403 -14.66 12.17 -16.34
N ARG A 404 -15.96 11.85 -16.28
CA ARG A 404 -16.62 10.95 -17.25
C ARG A 404 -17.32 11.65 -18.41
N GLN A 405 -17.36 12.98 -18.41
CA GLN A 405 -18.18 13.78 -19.33
C GLN A 405 -19.66 13.37 -19.29
N ASP A 406 -20.17 13.06 -18.11
CA ASP A 406 -21.61 12.80 -17.92
C ASP A 406 -22.33 14.13 -17.66
N GLU A 407 -22.89 14.70 -18.73
CA GLU A 407 -23.62 15.97 -18.68
C GLU A 407 -24.79 15.94 -17.70
N SER A 408 -25.48 14.79 -17.57
CA SER A 408 -26.62 14.66 -16.65
C SER A 408 -26.16 14.79 -15.20
N LEU A 409 -25.07 14.12 -14.84
CA LEU A 409 -24.53 14.15 -13.48
C LEU A 409 -23.91 15.52 -13.17
N MET A 410 -23.21 16.11 -14.13
CA MET A 410 -22.67 17.47 -14.01
C MET A 410 -23.80 18.47 -13.76
N LEU A 411 -24.84 18.48 -14.59
CA LEU A 411 -25.95 19.44 -14.48
C LEU A 411 -26.70 19.33 -13.15
N VAL A 412 -27.03 18.10 -12.73
CA VAL A 412 -27.72 17.86 -11.45
C VAL A 412 -26.85 18.31 -10.29
N SER A 413 -25.56 17.98 -10.30
CA SER A 413 -24.63 18.36 -9.23
C SER A 413 -24.42 19.87 -9.18
N SER A 414 -24.20 20.53 -10.32
CA SER A 414 -24.04 21.99 -10.41
C SER A 414 -25.31 22.71 -9.96
N ARG A 415 -26.50 22.22 -10.33
CA ARG A 415 -27.77 22.78 -9.85
C ARG A 415 -27.89 22.65 -8.35
N SER A 416 -27.57 21.50 -7.77
CA SER A 416 -27.61 21.30 -6.32
C SER A 416 -26.64 22.20 -5.58
N ILE A 417 -25.41 22.36 -6.09
CA ILE A 417 -24.43 23.31 -5.54
C ILE A 417 -24.98 24.74 -5.61
N ALA A 418 -25.51 25.16 -6.75
CA ALA A 418 -26.07 26.51 -6.91
C ALA A 418 -27.26 26.77 -5.97
N VAL A 419 -28.16 25.79 -5.80
CA VAL A 419 -29.29 25.87 -4.85
C VAL A 419 -28.77 25.94 -3.42
N GLY A 420 -27.81 25.11 -3.04
CA GLY A 420 -27.19 25.13 -1.71
C GLY A 420 -26.50 26.45 -1.40
N THR A 421 -25.70 26.96 -2.34
CA THR A 421 -25.04 28.27 -2.26
C THR A 421 -26.04 29.41 -2.09
N GLY A 422 -27.06 29.46 -2.95
CA GLY A 422 -28.09 30.50 -2.88
C GLY A 422 -28.89 30.44 -1.57
N LEU A 423 -29.23 29.23 -1.12
CA LEU A 423 -29.94 29.01 0.15
C LEU A 423 -29.08 29.44 1.34
N ALA A 424 -27.81 29.05 1.38
CA ALA A 424 -26.89 29.44 2.44
C ALA A 424 -26.74 30.96 2.51
N MET A 425 -26.43 31.61 1.39
CA MET A 425 -26.27 33.07 1.34
C MET A 425 -27.56 33.80 1.70
N GLY A 426 -28.72 33.36 1.17
CA GLY A 426 -30.02 33.94 1.48
C GLY A 426 -30.38 33.80 2.96
N CYS A 427 -30.18 32.62 3.55
CA CYS A 427 -30.39 32.39 4.98
C CYS A 427 -29.45 33.25 5.84
N ALA A 428 -28.16 33.34 5.48
CA ALA A 428 -27.20 34.15 6.21
C ALA A 428 -27.53 35.65 6.13
N MET A 429 -27.93 36.14 4.97
CA MET A 429 -28.40 37.53 4.77
C MET A 429 -29.60 37.83 5.66
N VAL A 430 -30.62 36.97 5.63
CA VAL A 430 -31.83 37.13 6.47
C VAL A 430 -31.49 37.07 7.95
N ALA A 431 -30.65 36.11 8.38
CA ALA A 431 -30.21 36.00 9.77
C ALA A 431 -29.44 37.24 10.23
N THR A 432 -28.62 37.83 9.35
CA THR A 432 -27.86 39.06 9.63
C THR A 432 -28.77 40.24 9.91
N TRP A 433 -29.92 40.36 9.25
CA TRP A 433 -30.88 41.44 9.54
C TRP A 433 -31.50 41.37 10.94
N PHE A 434 -31.56 40.17 11.54
CA PHE A 434 -32.03 39.99 12.92
C PHE A 434 -30.92 40.18 13.96
N ILE A 435 -29.65 40.25 13.54
CA ILE A 435 -28.48 40.39 14.42
C ILE A 435 -27.86 41.77 14.18
N PRO A 436 -28.09 42.76 15.04
CA PRO A 436 -27.62 44.15 14.85
C PRO A 436 -26.13 44.31 15.18
N LEU A 437 -25.27 43.46 14.60
CA LEU A 437 -23.82 43.51 14.72
C LEU A 437 -23.24 43.80 13.33
N THR A 438 -22.46 44.88 13.21
CA THR A 438 -21.88 45.34 11.93
C THR A 438 -20.35 45.37 11.94
N THR A 439 -19.73 44.86 13.00
CA THR A 439 -18.27 44.85 13.15
C THR A 439 -17.66 43.57 12.59
N VAL A 440 -16.67 43.70 11.71
CA VAL A 440 -15.84 42.58 11.24
C VAL A 440 -14.94 42.10 12.39
N ASN A 441 -15.17 40.89 12.87
CA ASN A 441 -14.31 40.24 13.88
C ASN A 441 -13.24 39.36 13.21
N SER A 442 -12.39 38.69 14.02
CA SER A 442 -11.29 37.87 13.51
C SER A 442 -11.74 36.71 12.63
N GLU A 443 -12.84 36.03 12.97
CA GLU A 443 -13.33 34.89 12.20
C GLU A 443 -13.94 35.31 10.86
N ILE A 444 -14.60 36.48 10.80
CA ILE A 444 -15.11 37.06 9.55
C ILE A 444 -13.95 37.59 8.70
N ALA A 445 -13.01 38.32 9.30
CA ALA A 445 -11.82 38.87 8.62
C ALA A 445 -10.99 37.75 7.94
N ALA A 446 -10.82 36.63 8.62
CA ALA A 446 -10.10 35.46 8.10
C ALA A 446 -10.74 34.81 6.86
N ARG A 447 -11.95 35.24 6.46
CA ARG A 447 -12.64 34.75 5.25
C ARG A 447 -12.71 35.78 4.13
N ILE A 448 -12.34 37.04 4.37
CA ILE A 448 -12.41 38.12 3.36
C ILE A 448 -11.09 38.25 2.60
N SER A 449 -9.97 37.80 3.18
CA SER A 449 -8.62 37.87 2.59
C SER A 449 -8.10 36.49 2.18
N PRO A 450 -8.59 35.91 1.07
CA PRO A 450 -8.20 34.58 0.64
C PRO A 450 -6.75 34.49 0.15
N THR A 451 -6.13 33.34 0.35
CA THR A 451 -4.72 33.10 0.08
C THR A 451 -4.48 31.79 -0.67
N LEU A 452 -3.26 31.60 -1.18
CA LEU A 452 -2.85 30.32 -1.77
C LEU A 452 -2.86 29.16 -0.75
N LEU A 453 -2.79 29.44 0.55
CA LEU A 453 -2.87 28.40 1.59
C LEU A 453 -4.28 27.79 1.65
N ASP A 454 -5.32 28.59 1.45
CA ASP A 454 -6.70 28.12 1.41
C ASP A 454 -6.92 27.16 0.24
N LEU A 455 -6.33 27.46 -0.92
CA LEU A 455 -6.34 26.55 -2.07
C LEU A 455 -5.63 25.22 -1.75
N GLY A 456 -4.54 25.24 -0.99
CA GLY A 456 -3.87 24.02 -0.53
C GLY A 456 -4.78 23.14 0.33
N VAL A 457 -5.52 23.75 1.27
CA VAL A 457 -6.53 23.06 2.10
C VAL A 457 -7.64 22.47 1.23
N ALA A 458 -8.12 23.23 0.24
CA ALA A 458 -9.14 22.77 -0.70
C ALA A 458 -8.68 21.56 -1.52
N VAL A 459 -7.43 21.57 -2.01
CA VAL A 459 -6.85 20.44 -2.75
C VAL A 459 -6.78 19.17 -1.89
N ILE A 460 -6.26 19.28 -0.66
CA ILE A 460 -6.18 18.14 0.27
C ILE A 460 -7.59 17.61 0.60
N SER A 461 -8.55 18.50 0.81
CA SER A 461 -9.95 18.14 1.06
C SER A 461 -10.59 17.41 -0.12
N GLY A 462 -10.29 17.83 -1.36
CA GLY A 462 -10.76 17.15 -2.57
C GLY A 462 -10.17 15.76 -2.75
N ILE A 463 -8.89 15.56 -2.44
CA ILE A 463 -8.25 14.23 -2.43
C ILE A 463 -8.92 13.33 -1.39
N ALA A 464 -9.05 13.83 -0.15
CA ALA A 464 -9.65 13.09 0.95
C ALA A 464 -11.10 12.70 0.64
N GLY A 465 -11.91 13.64 0.13
CA GLY A 465 -13.29 13.40 -0.24
C GLY A 465 -13.44 12.39 -1.37
N ALA A 466 -12.69 12.54 -2.46
CA ALA A 466 -12.73 11.57 -3.57
C ALA A 466 -12.28 10.17 -3.13
N TYR A 467 -11.22 10.07 -2.33
CA TYR A 467 -10.73 8.80 -1.80
C TYR A 467 -11.73 8.13 -0.85
N ALA A 468 -12.34 8.90 0.06
CA ALA A 468 -13.34 8.40 1.00
C ALA A 468 -14.58 7.89 0.26
N HIS A 469 -15.09 8.65 -0.71
CA HIS A 469 -16.24 8.22 -1.51
C HIS A 469 -15.92 7.03 -2.42
N ALA A 470 -14.69 6.88 -2.88
CA ALA A 470 -14.26 5.74 -3.70
C ALA A 470 -14.12 4.42 -2.92
N ARG A 471 -14.10 4.44 -1.58
CA ARG A 471 -13.82 3.26 -0.74
C ARG A 471 -14.87 3.15 0.36
N ALA A 472 -15.82 2.22 0.23
CA ALA A 472 -16.93 2.06 1.17
C ALA A 472 -16.51 1.86 2.64
N GLU A 473 -15.39 1.17 2.89
CA GLU A 473 -14.82 0.98 4.23
C GLU A 473 -14.29 2.30 4.84
N VAL A 474 -13.72 3.15 4.00
CA VAL A 474 -13.15 4.44 4.40
C VAL A 474 -14.26 5.46 4.63
N ALA A 475 -15.31 5.45 3.79
CA ALA A 475 -16.49 6.31 3.94
C ALA A 475 -17.15 6.16 5.33
N LYS A 476 -17.22 4.95 5.87
CA LYS A 476 -17.80 4.66 7.20
C LYS A 476 -16.96 5.21 8.35
N SER A 477 -15.64 5.23 8.20
CA SER A 477 -14.69 5.71 9.21
C SER A 477 -14.50 7.23 9.16
N LEU A 478 -14.52 7.84 7.96
CA LEU A 478 -14.36 9.27 7.78
C LEU A 478 -15.60 10.11 8.12
N ALA A 479 -16.77 9.48 8.25
CA ALA A 479 -18.03 10.13 8.61
C ALA A 479 -17.96 10.88 9.96
N GLY A 480 -16.99 10.55 10.82
CA GLY A 480 -16.86 11.14 12.16
C GLY A 480 -15.71 12.14 12.38
N VAL A 481 -14.70 12.27 11.50
CA VAL A 481 -13.45 12.99 11.88
C VAL A 481 -12.96 14.12 10.97
N ALA A 482 -13.02 14.11 9.63
CA ALA A 482 -12.24 15.13 8.89
C ALA A 482 -12.67 15.41 7.45
N ILE A 483 -13.89 15.90 7.25
CA ILE A 483 -14.28 16.59 6.01
C ILE A 483 -14.91 17.95 6.38
N ALA A 484 -14.26 18.67 7.30
CA ALA A 484 -14.61 20.05 7.63
C ALA A 484 -14.19 20.94 6.46
N VAL A 485 -14.99 20.93 5.39
CA VAL A 485 -14.67 21.72 4.20
C VAL A 485 -14.99 23.17 4.49
N ALA A 486 -14.01 24.05 4.23
CA ALA A 486 -14.11 25.49 4.38
C ALA A 486 -15.02 26.16 3.33
N LEU A 487 -16.21 25.61 3.05
CA LEU A 487 -17.16 26.16 2.08
C LEU A 487 -18.31 26.91 2.75
N VAL A 488 -18.91 26.35 3.81
CA VAL A 488 -20.07 26.99 4.45
C VAL A 488 -19.70 28.30 5.14
N PRO A 489 -18.59 28.41 5.90
CA PRO A 489 -18.29 29.68 6.56
C PRO A 489 -17.99 30.83 5.58
N PRO A 490 -17.23 30.65 4.48
CA PRO A 490 -17.14 31.70 3.46
C PRO A 490 -18.48 32.05 2.81
N LEU A 491 -19.37 31.08 2.56
CA LEU A 491 -20.72 31.38 2.08
C LEU A 491 -21.56 32.17 3.09
N ALA A 492 -21.45 31.84 4.38
CA ALA A 492 -22.13 32.57 5.44
C ALA A 492 -21.58 34.00 5.56
N VAL A 493 -20.25 34.20 5.49
CA VAL A 493 -19.64 35.55 5.47
C VAL A 493 -20.06 36.32 4.22
N ALA A 494 -20.12 35.68 3.05
CA ALA A 494 -20.63 36.33 1.84
C ALA A 494 -22.09 36.77 2.02
N GLY A 495 -22.94 35.94 2.63
CA GLY A 495 -24.31 36.30 2.97
C GLY A 495 -24.42 37.41 4.02
N ILE A 496 -23.54 37.43 5.02
CA ILE A 496 -23.41 38.54 5.99
C ILE A 496 -23.04 39.84 5.27
N GLY A 497 -22.07 39.79 4.35
CA GLY A 497 -21.67 40.95 3.52
C GLY A 497 -22.84 41.50 2.70
N LEU A 498 -23.65 40.62 2.09
CA LEU A 498 -24.90 41.04 1.42
C LEU A 498 -25.90 41.67 2.40
N GLY A 499 -26.04 41.11 3.61
CA GLY A 499 -26.89 41.65 4.67
C GLY A 499 -26.48 43.05 5.14
N TRP A 500 -25.16 43.31 5.17
CA TRP A 500 -24.58 44.61 5.48
C TRP A 500 -24.51 45.58 4.30
N LEU A 501 -24.81 45.12 3.08
CA LEU A 501 -24.57 45.84 1.83
C LEU A 501 -23.08 46.19 1.61
N ASP A 502 -22.17 45.41 2.22
CA ASP A 502 -20.72 45.54 2.04
C ASP A 502 -20.23 44.58 0.95
N LEU A 503 -20.02 45.14 -0.25
CA LEU A 503 -19.55 44.38 -1.41
C LEU A 503 -18.12 43.88 -1.27
N THR A 504 -17.29 44.50 -0.44
CA THR A 504 -15.91 44.06 -0.20
C THR A 504 -15.92 42.78 0.63
N VAL A 505 -16.71 42.75 1.70
CA VAL A 505 -16.91 41.53 2.53
C VAL A 505 -17.51 40.41 1.68
N PHE A 506 -18.52 40.74 0.86
CA PHE A 506 -19.15 39.77 -0.03
C PHE A 506 -18.15 39.14 -1.02
N TRP A 507 -17.45 39.96 -1.80
CA TRP A 507 -16.56 39.46 -2.85
C TRP A 507 -15.34 38.72 -2.30
N GLY A 508 -14.76 39.19 -1.19
CA GLY A 508 -13.63 38.51 -0.56
C GLY A 508 -13.99 37.08 -0.12
N ALA A 509 -15.11 36.92 0.58
CA ALA A 509 -15.56 35.63 1.05
C ALA A 509 -16.14 34.74 -0.07
N PHE A 510 -16.81 35.33 -1.06
CA PHE A 510 -17.31 34.60 -2.21
C PHE A 510 -16.16 34.09 -3.10
N LEU A 511 -15.09 34.87 -3.27
CA LEU A 511 -13.88 34.42 -3.96
C LEU A 511 -13.25 33.21 -3.25
N LEU A 512 -13.13 33.26 -1.93
CA LEU A 512 -12.64 32.14 -1.11
C LEU A 512 -13.49 30.88 -1.29
N PHE A 513 -14.82 31.02 -1.28
CA PHE A 513 -15.73 29.91 -1.57
C PHE A 513 -15.47 29.32 -2.97
N LEU A 514 -15.39 30.18 -3.99
CA LEU A 514 -15.25 29.76 -5.38
C LEU A 514 -13.90 29.07 -5.63
N THR A 515 -12.81 29.60 -5.07
CA THR A 515 -11.48 29.01 -5.16
C THR A 515 -11.44 27.64 -4.48
N ASN A 516 -12.06 27.52 -3.30
CA ASN A 516 -12.15 26.26 -2.58
C ASN A 516 -12.96 25.23 -3.36
N LEU A 517 -14.12 25.62 -3.89
CA LEU A 517 -14.97 24.76 -4.70
C LEU A 517 -14.21 24.21 -5.92
N VAL A 518 -13.56 25.08 -6.69
CA VAL A 518 -12.81 24.68 -7.89
C VAL A 518 -11.59 23.82 -7.54
N GLY A 519 -10.85 24.18 -6.48
CA GLY A 519 -9.72 23.39 -5.98
C GLY A 519 -10.11 21.98 -5.58
N ILE A 520 -11.22 21.83 -4.84
CA ILE A 520 -11.77 20.53 -4.44
C ILE A 520 -12.15 19.70 -5.66
N VAL A 521 -12.87 20.30 -6.63
CA VAL A 521 -13.31 19.62 -7.85
C VAL A 521 -12.12 19.14 -8.67
N LEU A 522 -11.13 20.00 -8.90
CA LEU A 522 -9.92 19.65 -9.65
C LEU A 522 -9.17 18.50 -8.97
N ALA A 523 -8.95 18.59 -7.65
CA ALA A 523 -8.26 17.56 -6.89
C ALA A 523 -9.02 16.23 -6.88
N ALA A 524 -10.34 16.27 -6.77
CA ALA A 524 -11.20 15.10 -6.85
C ALA A 524 -11.18 14.45 -8.25
N VAL A 525 -11.20 15.24 -9.33
CA VAL A 525 -11.05 14.74 -10.72
C VAL A 525 -9.72 14.01 -10.87
N ILE A 526 -8.62 14.61 -10.42
CA ILE A 526 -7.28 13.99 -10.47
C ILE A 526 -7.25 12.71 -9.65
N THR A 527 -7.86 12.71 -8.46
CA THR A 527 -7.88 11.55 -7.57
C THR A 527 -8.67 10.39 -8.18
N PHE A 528 -9.88 10.64 -8.71
CA PHE A 528 -10.66 9.60 -9.39
C PHE A 528 -9.97 9.07 -10.66
N MET A 529 -9.22 9.92 -11.36
CA MET A 529 -8.39 9.52 -12.49
C MET A 529 -7.26 8.59 -12.04
N ILE A 530 -6.55 8.93 -10.95
CA ILE A 530 -5.50 8.08 -10.34
C ILE A 530 -6.06 6.78 -9.78
N LEU A 531 -7.34 6.76 -9.38
CA LEU A 531 -8.01 5.55 -8.90
C LEU A 531 -8.59 4.69 -10.03
N GLY A 532 -8.45 5.10 -11.30
CA GLY A 532 -8.85 4.30 -12.46
C GLY A 532 -10.34 4.35 -12.82
N TYR A 533 -11.09 5.37 -12.37
CA TYR A 533 -12.53 5.50 -12.63
C TYR A 533 -12.89 6.04 -14.04
N SER A 534 -11.91 6.47 -14.84
CA SER A 534 -12.11 6.88 -16.25
C SER A 534 -10.80 6.79 -17.06
N PRO A 535 -10.84 6.31 -18.32
CA PRO A 535 -9.67 6.29 -19.19
C PRO A 535 -9.23 7.72 -19.59
N PHE A 536 -7.93 7.99 -19.51
CA PHE A 536 -7.30 9.30 -19.73
C PHE A 536 -7.74 10.03 -21.02
N HIS A 537 -8.05 9.28 -22.09
CA HIS A 537 -8.51 9.85 -23.36
C HIS A 537 -9.86 10.58 -23.25
N ARG A 538 -10.80 10.08 -22.42
CA ARG A 538 -12.11 10.71 -22.23
C ARG A 538 -12.08 11.87 -21.23
N ALA A 539 -11.09 11.90 -20.34
CA ALA A 539 -10.99 12.93 -19.30
C ALA A 539 -10.52 14.31 -19.83
N LYS A 540 -9.93 14.40 -21.03
CA LYS A 540 -9.20 15.59 -21.51
C LYS A 540 -10.00 16.90 -21.45
N ARG A 541 -11.25 16.94 -21.93
CA ARG A 541 -12.04 18.19 -21.98
C ARG A 541 -12.46 18.67 -20.58
N GLY A 542 -12.99 17.77 -19.75
CA GLY A 542 -13.40 18.09 -18.38
C GLY A 542 -12.22 18.55 -17.52
N LEU A 543 -11.09 17.83 -17.62
CA LEU A 543 -9.86 18.20 -16.93
C LEU A 543 -9.34 19.57 -17.39
N ALA A 544 -9.26 19.81 -18.70
CA ALA A 544 -8.81 21.09 -19.25
C ALA A 544 -9.66 22.25 -18.73
N LEU A 545 -10.99 22.11 -18.72
CA LEU A 545 -11.89 23.14 -18.20
C LEU A 545 -11.65 23.44 -16.71
N THR A 546 -11.53 22.40 -15.88
CA THR A 546 -11.25 22.58 -14.44
C THR A 546 -9.88 23.20 -14.17
N VAL A 547 -8.85 22.83 -14.94
CA VAL A 547 -7.50 23.40 -14.84
C VAL A 547 -7.50 24.87 -15.27
N THR A 548 -8.17 25.21 -16.37
CA THR A 548 -8.28 26.61 -16.82
C THR A 548 -8.99 27.46 -15.78
N LEU A 549 -10.10 26.99 -15.22
CA LEU A 549 -10.83 27.71 -14.18
C LEU A 549 -9.98 27.90 -12.91
N ALA A 550 -9.26 26.86 -12.47
CA ALA A 550 -8.34 26.95 -11.34
C ALA A 550 -7.22 27.96 -11.60
N ALA A 551 -6.63 27.96 -12.81
CA ALA A 551 -5.56 28.89 -13.18
C ALA A 551 -6.03 30.35 -13.16
N ILE A 552 -7.26 30.63 -13.62
CA ILE A 552 -7.85 31.97 -13.56
C ILE A 552 -8.01 32.43 -12.10
N LEU A 553 -8.50 31.54 -11.22
CA LEU A 553 -8.73 31.84 -9.80
C LEU A 553 -7.44 31.96 -8.98
N CYS A 554 -6.33 31.35 -9.43
CA CYS A 554 -5.02 31.52 -8.80
C CYS A 554 -4.50 32.96 -8.88
N ILE A 555 -4.90 33.76 -9.88
CA ILE A 555 -4.42 35.14 -10.07
C ILE A 555 -4.81 36.04 -8.87
N PRO A 556 -6.10 36.21 -8.52
CA PRO A 556 -6.49 37.03 -7.37
C PRO A 556 -5.98 36.48 -6.03
N LEU A 557 -5.85 35.15 -5.90
CA LEU A 557 -5.26 34.52 -4.70
C LEU A 557 -3.78 34.85 -4.54
N ALA A 558 -3.01 34.89 -5.63
CA ALA A 558 -1.60 35.26 -5.59
C ALA A 558 -1.42 36.72 -5.17
N ILE A 559 -2.32 37.61 -5.61
CA ILE A 559 -2.36 39.01 -5.17
C ILE A 559 -2.69 39.08 -3.66
N GLY A 560 -3.74 38.40 -3.20
CA GLY A 560 -4.12 38.34 -1.79
C GLY A 560 -3.03 37.78 -0.89
N PHE A 561 -2.37 36.70 -1.32
CA PHE A 561 -1.20 36.13 -0.63
C PHE A 561 -0.04 37.14 -0.57
N GLY A 562 0.22 37.87 -1.65
CA GLY A 562 1.22 38.94 -1.67
C GLY A 562 0.93 40.05 -0.65
N HIS A 563 -0.33 40.48 -0.55
CA HIS A 563 -0.76 41.48 0.45
C HIS A 563 -0.58 40.96 1.88
N MET A 564 -1.01 39.73 2.16
CA MET A 564 -0.83 39.11 3.48
C MET A 564 0.65 39.01 3.87
N VAL A 565 1.53 38.59 2.94
CA VAL A 565 2.98 38.53 3.18
C VAL A 565 3.56 39.92 3.44
N ALA A 566 3.10 40.94 2.70
CA ALA A 566 3.54 42.32 2.91
C ALA A 566 3.12 42.84 4.30
N GLU A 567 1.86 42.64 4.70
CA GLU A 567 1.36 43.00 6.03
C GLU A 567 2.14 42.31 7.14
N HIS A 568 2.32 40.99 7.04
CA HIS A 568 3.05 40.22 8.04
C HIS A 568 4.53 40.62 8.13
N ARG A 569 5.13 41.03 7.00
CA ARG A 569 6.50 41.57 6.97
C ARG A 569 6.59 42.90 7.71
N ILE A 570 5.60 43.78 7.56
CA ILE A 570 5.53 45.06 8.31
C ILE A 570 5.38 44.77 9.81
N VAL A 571 4.49 43.87 10.19
CA VAL A 571 4.32 43.47 11.60
C VAL A 571 5.64 42.92 12.18
N GLN A 572 6.31 41.99 11.49
CA GLN A 572 7.62 41.47 11.93
C GLN A 572 8.72 42.54 11.99
N GLN A 573 8.65 43.55 11.13
CA GLN A 573 9.62 44.65 11.11
C GLN A 573 9.37 45.72 12.17
N LEU A 574 8.22 45.72 12.83
CA LEU A 574 7.84 46.75 13.79
C LEU A 574 7.63 46.18 15.20
N ASP A 575 7.04 44.98 15.32
CA ASP A 575 6.75 44.37 16.62
C ASP A 575 8.04 43.99 17.35
N GLY A 576 8.15 44.42 18.61
CA GLY A 576 9.30 44.17 19.47
C GLY A 576 10.46 45.15 19.33
N ILE A 577 10.39 46.12 18.41
CA ILE A 577 11.43 47.14 18.23
C ILE A 577 11.36 48.20 19.32
N VAL A 578 12.53 48.65 19.78
CA VAL A 578 12.66 49.80 20.68
C VAL A 578 13.01 51.03 19.84
N LEU A 579 12.14 52.04 19.86
CA LEU A 579 12.34 53.34 19.25
C LEU A 579 12.18 54.40 20.34
N ASP A 580 13.18 55.26 20.53
CA ASP A 580 13.14 56.37 21.49
C ASP A 580 12.70 55.96 22.92
N GLU A 581 13.32 54.91 23.46
CA GLU A 581 13.03 54.35 24.80
C GLU A 581 11.62 53.74 24.95
N VAL A 582 10.90 53.58 23.84
CA VAL A 582 9.57 52.97 23.79
C VAL A 582 9.63 51.69 22.97
N LYS A 583 9.10 50.59 23.52
CA LYS A 583 8.99 49.31 22.82
C LYS A 583 7.65 49.21 22.11
N LEU A 584 7.68 48.94 20.81
CA LEU A 584 6.49 48.66 20.01
C LEU A 584 5.98 47.24 20.32
N ARG A 585 4.70 47.11 20.62
CA ARG A 585 3.99 45.85 20.85
C ARG A 585 2.62 45.88 20.20
N ASP A 586 1.99 44.71 20.04
CA ASP A 586 0.62 44.57 19.56
C ASP A 586 0.40 45.27 18.21
N VAL A 587 1.38 45.16 17.30
CA VAL A 587 1.34 45.82 15.98
C VAL A 587 0.36 45.09 15.07
N ALA A 588 -0.66 45.80 14.59
CA ALA A 588 -1.63 45.33 13.62
C ALA A 588 -1.71 46.32 12.45
N VAL A 589 -1.62 45.80 11.23
CA VAL A 589 -1.76 46.59 10.00
C VAL A 589 -3.20 46.49 9.53
N ARG A 590 -3.81 47.63 9.19
CA ARG A 590 -5.14 47.70 8.59
C ARG A 590 -5.04 48.35 7.21
N PRO A 591 -5.77 47.82 6.21
CA PRO A 591 -5.78 48.40 4.87
C PRO A 591 -6.38 49.82 4.91
N GLY A 592 -5.71 50.74 4.20
CA GLY A 592 -6.08 52.16 4.10
C GLY A 592 -5.10 52.92 3.21
N THR A 593 -5.52 54.11 2.74
CA THR A 593 -4.66 55.05 2.01
C THR A 593 -4.71 56.42 2.71
N PRO A 594 -3.71 56.79 3.54
CA PRO A 594 -2.46 56.07 3.85
C PRO A 594 -2.66 54.81 4.71
N LEU A 595 -1.65 53.93 4.74
CA LEU A 595 -1.70 52.66 5.47
C LEU A 595 -1.93 52.91 6.96
N ARG A 596 -2.92 52.24 7.57
CA ARG A 596 -3.22 52.38 8.99
C ARG A 596 -2.48 51.33 9.81
N ILE A 597 -1.73 51.74 10.82
CA ILE A 597 -1.00 50.83 11.72
C ILE A 597 -1.48 51.10 13.15
N SER A 598 -2.11 50.10 13.75
CA SER A 598 -2.44 50.09 15.17
C SER A 598 -1.27 49.49 15.93
N LEU A 599 -0.80 50.14 16.98
CA LEU A 599 0.32 49.67 17.79
C LEU A 599 0.22 50.14 19.23
N THR A 600 0.85 49.40 20.14
CA THR A 600 0.98 49.77 21.55
C THR A 600 2.42 50.17 21.86
N LEU A 601 2.58 51.39 22.37
CA LEU A 601 3.80 51.94 22.91
C LEU A 601 3.98 51.49 24.36
N VAL A 602 5.03 50.73 24.63
CA VAL A 602 5.38 50.25 25.97
C VAL A 602 6.60 50.99 26.48
N SER A 603 6.45 51.78 27.56
CA SER A 603 7.55 52.58 28.12
C SER A 603 7.60 52.52 29.65
N GLY A 604 8.75 52.83 30.23
CA GLY A 604 8.93 52.99 31.69
C GLY A 604 8.36 54.29 32.25
N SER A 605 8.03 55.25 31.38
CA SER A 605 7.55 56.58 31.73
C SER A 605 6.37 56.99 30.85
N ALA A 606 5.74 58.13 31.18
CA ALA A 606 4.64 58.66 30.36
C ALA A 606 5.17 59.10 28.99
N VAL A 607 4.48 58.70 27.92
CA VAL A 607 4.85 59.03 26.53
C VAL A 607 4.19 60.36 26.14
N ASP A 608 4.98 61.33 25.70
CA ASP A 608 4.52 62.64 25.22
C ASP A 608 4.23 62.64 23.71
N ASN A 609 3.46 63.63 23.24
CA ASN A 609 3.08 63.74 21.82
C ASN A 609 4.31 63.88 20.90
N ALA A 610 5.37 64.56 21.36
CA ALA A 610 6.61 64.69 20.59
C ALA A 610 7.30 63.33 20.35
N THR A 611 7.25 62.41 21.32
CA THR A 611 7.75 61.05 21.12
C THR A 611 6.87 60.25 20.16
N MET A 612 5.54 60.41 20.22
CA MET A 612 4.62 59.77 19.27
C MET A 612 4.89 60.22 17.81
N ASP A 613 5.12 61.52 17.59
CA ASP A 613 5.46 62.06 16.27
C ASP A 613 6.82 61.58 15.77
N ARG A 614 7.82 61.48 16.65
CA ARG A 614 9.14 60.90 16.31
C ARG A 614 9.04 59.42 15.93
N VAL A 615 8.26 58.64 16.68
CA VAL A 615 7.99 57.23 16.37
C VAL A 615 7.29 57.11 15.02
N LYS A 616 6.30 57.97 14.74
CA LYS A 616 5.64 58.03 13.43
C LYS A 616 6.62 58.28 12.29
N GLN A 617 7.45 59.32 12.39
CA GLN A 617 8.44 59.65 11.37
C GLN A 617 9.43 58.51 11.13
N ARG A 618 9.87 57.82 12.19
CA ARG A 618 10.76 56.66 12.06
C ARG A 618 10.10 55.47 11.39
N ILE A 619 8.82 55.21 11.68
CA ILE A 619 8.05 54.17 11.01
C ILE A 619 7.89 54.51 9.52
N GLU A 620 7.54 55.75 9.18
CA GLU A 620 7.43 56.23 7.79
C GLU A 620 8.77 56.11 7.04
N GLN A 621 9.88 56.49 7.66
CA GLN A 621 11.22 56.35 7.08
C GLN A 621 11.58 54.88 6.84
N LYS A 622 11.25 54.00 7.77
CA LYS A 622 11.58 52.57 7.69
C LYS A 622 10.73 51.85 6.64
N LEU A 623 9.46 52.23 6.52
CA LEU A 623 8.53 51.66 5.54
C LEU A 623 8.59 52.35 4.17
N GLN A 624 9.28 53.49 4.07
CA GLN A 624 9.37 54.33 2.87
C GLN A 624 8.01 54.73 2.27
N GLN A 625 6.99 54.88 3.13
CA GLN A 625 5.62 55.25 2.74
C GLN A 625 4.92 55.99 3.89
N PRO A 626 3.95 56.88 3.61
CA PRO A 626 3.19 57.57 4.64
C PRO A 626 2.27 56.59 5.39
N VAL A 627 2.13 56.77 6.72
CA VAL A 627 1.26 55.93 7.55
C VAL A 627 0.38 56.75 8.49
N GLU A 628 -0.80 56.23 8.79
CA GLU A 628 -1.67 56.73 9.85
C GLU A 628 -1.54 55.79 11.06
N LEU A 629 -1.21 56.33 12.23
CA LEU A 629 -0.99 55.53 13.44
C LEU A 629 -2.18 55.62 14.39
N GLU A 630 -2.67 54.46 14.82
CA GLU A 630 -3.56 54.31 15.97
C GLU A 630 -2.71 53.83 17.16
N ILE A 631 -2.49 54.71 18.14
CA ILE A 631 -1.49 54.49 19.19
C ILE A 631 -2.18 54.21 20.53
N GLY A 632 -1.94 53.02 21.09
CA GLY A 632 -2.16 52.71 22.50
C GLY A 632 -0.89 52.96 23.33
N VAL A 633 -1.01 53.35 24.59
CA VAL A 633 0.15 53.53 25.49
C VAL A 633 0.00 52.62 26.72
N LYS A 634 1.03 51.83 27.02
CA LYS A 634 1.15 51.03 28.26
C LYS A 634 2.42 51.46 29.00
N VAL A 635 2.26 51.96 30.23
CA VAL A 635 3.39 52.34 31.08
C VAL A 635 3.70 51.21 32.06
N ILE A 636 4.93 50.70 32.06
CA ILE A 636 5.42 49.71 33.03
C ILE A 636 6.17 50.48 34.12
N ARG A 637 5.70 50.38 35.37
CA ARG A 637 6.36 51.00 36.54
C ARG A 637 6.95 49.95 37.45
#